data_AF-A0A7J8S072-F1
#
_entry.id   AF-A0A7J8S072-F1
#
_cell.length_a   1.000
_cell.length_b   1.000
_cell.length_c   1.000
_cell.angle_alpha   90.00
_cell.angle_beta   90.00
_cell.angle_gamma   90.00
#
_symmetry.space_group_name_H-M   'P 1'
#
loop_
_entity.id
_entity.type
_entity.pdbx_description
1 polymer ?
#
loop_
_entity_poly.entity_id
_entity_poly.type
_entity_poly.pdbx_seq_one_letter_code
_entity_poly.pdbx_strand_id
1 'polypeptide(L)'
;MAEAIAFDIATELIIKLSSLALSQIGLWWNLKDDLHDLERAVSTIKAVLLDAEEKSATNNLVKVWLEELKDVLYDADDLIDDFSTEALRKDLMGENKLTKEVRLFFSSSNQFAYGIKIGRKIEAIKARLASIGSEAKMFDFVERDRPMETSFMTKKRQQTHSFEREDEIIGRDDDKVALLKLVLEFQSEENVYIIPIMGFGGLGKTALALLVYNDEMVKSHFELTMFVCVSNVFDVKVIVANIIKSVTNQAPDENLEMDQLQKQLRDKIDGKKYLLVLDDIWTEDPVEWARLKKLLMGGAKGSRIIVTTRSLKVAKITNKCQSHILNLKGLSDDDTWSLFKKIAFEQRYVDSTNSAFVEVGKQISKRCGGVPLVIRTIASTLSLKETENEWLSFKDNELAKISQIDGEIIPTLKLSYDHLPSHLKHCFAFCRLYPKDYEIDVRTLVQFWIAQGFVKQSNPKQSLEEIGFRYFKDLVERSFFQEVEGDLTEEMTCKMHDIMHDLAELVAGTESTIVDSNLSTSEVGEKCRHISINVSLIPLFKGKKLRTLLHFPKARYYLSDETWNSIIGNCRCLRVLEMNFLYFTTIPHSIYKLKHLRYLDLSKNRGLKSLPKSICKIQNLQALKLDWCDWLEELPKKIERLVNLTHLACHGCCRLTHMPRGIGKLMSLETLSMFVVDKDRSHGGADLSELSGLNNLRGELEITNLGFVKNAKENFKAANLKEKQHLRSLVLQWGSFLAWGDDNHDEERSLEDLQPHPNLKELCIRGWRGDAKFPSWFSLLTNLVHIEIS
;
A
#
# COMPACT_ATOMS: atom_id res chain seq x y z
N MET A 1 -10.34 -0.18 14.69
CA MET A 1 -11.51 0.58 14.17
C MET A 1 -11.63 0.20 12.71
N ALA A 2 -12.80 -0.28 12.31
CA ALA A 2 -12.97 -1.29 11.26
C ALA A 2 -13.65 -0.77 9.99
N GLU A 3 -13.59 0.54 9.77
CA GLU A 3 -14.52 1.24 8.88
C GLU A 3 -14.19 0.97 7.39
N ALA A 4 -15.21 0.49 6.67
CA ALA A 4 -15.27 -0.04 5.30
C ALA A 4 -14.62 -1.41 5.03
N ILE A 5 -13.93 -2.01 6.00
CA ILE A 5 -13.23 -3.29 5.82
C ILE A 5 -14.20 -4.46 5.74
N ALA A 6 -15.16 -4.51 6.65
CA ALA A 6 -16.15 -5.59 6.67
C ALA A 6 -17.00 -5.58 5.41
N PHE A 7 -17.40 -4.39 4.94
CA PHE A 7 -18.21 -4.21 3.74
C PHE A 7 -17.50 -4.73 2.48
N ASP A 8 -16.20 -4.44 2.35
CA ASP A 8 -15.39 -4.91 1.22
C ASP A 8 -15.21 -6.43 1.22
N ILE A 9 -14.92 -7.03 2.38
CA ILE A 9 -14.80 -8.50 2.52
C ILE A 9 -16.13 -9.16 2.20
N ALA A 10 -17.25 -8.65 2.73
CA ALA A 10 -18.59 -9.17 2.45
C ALA A 10 -18.92 -9.07 0.96
N THR A 11 -18.55 -7.97 0.30
CA THR A 11 -18.75 -7.82 -1.15
C THR A 11 -17.96 -8.85 -1.95
N GLU A 12 -16.69 -9.07 -1.61
CA GLU A 12 -15.87 -10.09 -2.27
C GLU A 12 -16.41 -11.49 -2.06
N LEU A 13 -16.82 -11.79 -0.83
CA LEU A 13 -17.42 -13.07 -0.49
C LEU A 13 -18.65 -13.38 -1.33
N ILE A 14 -19.55 -12.40 -1.50
CA ILE A 14 -20.73 -12.55 -2.35
C ILE A 14 -20.29 -12.85 -3.78
N ILE A 15 -19.37 -12.08 -4.37
CA ILE A 15 -18.88 -12.29 -5.74
C ILE A 15 -18.29 -13.71 -5.90
N LYS A 16 -17.48 -14.16 -4.93
CA LYS A 16 -16.90 -15.50 -4.96
C LYS A 16 -18.00 -16.56 -4.87
N LEU A 17 -18.93 -16.43 -3.92
CA LEU A 17 -20.04 -17.37 -3.70
C LEU A 17 -20.95 -17.51 -4.94
N SER A 18 -21.22 -16.41 -5.64
CA SER A 18 -22.03 -16.42 -6.87
C SER A 18 -21.27 -16.98 -8.09
N SER A 19 -19.99 -17.34 -7.97
CA SER A 19 -19.18 -17.78 -9.11
C SER A 19 -19.56 -19.19 -9.62
N LEU A 20 -19.47 -19.36 -10.94
CA LEU A 20 -19.85 -20.62 -11.61
C LEU A 20 -19.01 -21.81 -11.11
N ALA A 21 -17.72 -21.60 -10.82
CA ALA A 21 -16.83 -22.64 -10.30
C ALA A 21 -17.33 -23.20 -8.96
N LEU A 22 -17.75 -22.33 -8.05
CA LEU A 22 -18.31 -22.73 -6.76
C LEU A 22 -19.67 -23.40 -6.88
N SER A 23 -20.51 -22.94 -7.82
CA SER A 23 -21.81 -23.57 -8.08
C SER A 23 -21.69 -25.04 -8.55
N GLN A 24 -20.68 -25.36 -9.36
CA GLN A 24 -20.44 -26.72 -9.84
C GLN A 24 -19.87 -27.63 -8.73
N ILE A 25 -19.06 -27.09 -7.83
CA ILE A 25 -18.48 -27.84 -6.70
C ILE A 25 -19.52 -28.08 -5.60
N GLY A 26 -20.39 -27.11 -5.34
CA GLY A 26 -21.52 -27.27 -4.41
C GLY A 26 -22.39 -28.48 -4.76
N LEU A 27 -22.55 -28.78 -6.06
CA LEU A 27 -23.25 -29.97 -6.53
C LEU A 27 -22.50 -31.28 -6.20
N TRP A 28 -21.17 -31.29 -6.17
CA TRP A 28 -20.40 -32.52 -5.92
C TRP A 28 -20.42 -32.95 -4.45
N TRP A 29 -20.71 -32.04 -3.54
CA TRP A 29 -20.76 -32.31 -2.10
C TRP A 29 -22.17 -32.16 -1.51
N ASN A 30 -23.20 -31.93 -2.33
CA ASN A 30 -24.56 -31.61 -1.89
C ASN A 30 -24.62 -30.41 -0.92
N LEU A 31 -23.75 -29.41 -1.15
CA LEU A 31 -23.62 -28.19 -0.33
C LEU A 31 -24.12 -26.95 -1.08
N LYS A 32 -24.79 -27.11 -2.23
CA LYS A 32 -25.25 -25.98 -3.05
C LYS A 32 -26.19 -25.06 -2.27
N ASP A 33 -27.14 -25.65 -1.56
CA ASP A 33 -28.11 -24.91 -0.75
C ASP A 33 -27.40 -24.21 0.43
N ASP A 34 -26.42 -24.87 1.05
CA ASP A 34 -25.63 -24.28 2.13
C ASP A 34 -24.80 -23.07 1.68
N LEU A 35 -24.19 -23.13 0.49
CA LEU A 35 -23.45 -22.01 -0.09
C LEU A 35 -24.40 -20.84 -0.45
N HIS A 36 -25.58 -21.15 -0.98
CA HIS A 36 -26.59 -20.14 -1.29
C HIS A 36 -27.16 -19.48 -0.02
N ASP A 37 -27.38 -20.25 1.04
CA ASP A 37 -27.79 -19.70 2.33
C ASP A 37 -26.70 -18.82 2.95
N LEU A 38 -25.43 -19.20 2.82
CA LEU A 38 -24.30 -18.38 3.24
C LEU A 38 -24.24 -17.06 2.45
N GLU A 39 -24.42 -17.10 1.13
CA GLU A 39 -24.50 -15.91 0.28
C GLU A 39 -25.63 -14.98 0.72
N ARG A 40 -26.81 -15.54 0.99
CA ARG A 40 -27.96 -14.78 1.50
C ARG A 40 -27.65 -14.12 2.83
N ALA A 41 -27.08 -14.86 3.79
CA ALA A 41 -26.73 -14.33 5.10
C ALA A 41 -25.72 -13.18 5.03
N VAL A 42 -24.65 -13.33 4.25
CA VAL A 42 -23.64 -12.29 4.04
C VAL A 42 -24.25 -11.07 3.35
N SER A 43 -25.15 -11.27 2.38
CA SER A 43 -25.85 -10.19 1.68
C SER A 43 -26.75 -9.38 2.62
N THR A 44 -27.51 -10.04 3.49
CA THR A 44 -28.37 -9.38 4.48
C THR A 44 -27.54 -8.54 5.46
N ILE A 45 -26.42 -9.07 5.96
CA ILE A 45 -25.55 -8.32 6.88
C ILE A 45 -24.86 -7.17 6.15
N LYS A 46 -24.44 -7.36 4.89
CA LYS A 46 -23.81 -6.31 4.09
C LYS A 46 -24.70 -5.07 3.96
N ALA A 47 -26.02 -5.24 3.83
CA ALA A 47 -26.95 -4.13 3.71
C ALA A 47 -26.91 -3.16 4.90
N VAL A 48 -26.51 -3.61 6.09
CA VAL A 48 -26.46 -2.76 7.30
C VAL A 48 -25.04 -2.37 7.71
N LEU A 49 -24.02 -2.92 7.05
CA LEU A 49 -22.62 -2.76 7.47
C LEU A 49 -22.14 -1.31 7.48
N LEU A 50 -22.54 -0.51 6.49
CA LEU A 50 -22.11 0.89 6.39
C LEU A 50 -22.66 1.75 7.54
N ASP A 51 -23.91 1.51 7.97
CA ASP A 51 -24.50 2.19 9.12
C ASP A 51 -23.86 1.73 10.44
N ALA A 52 -23.60 0.43 10.56
CA ALA A 52 -22.91 -0.12 11.72
C ALA A 52 -21.50 0.44 11.89
N GLU A 53 -20.74 0.55 10.81
CA GLU A 53 -19.40 1.15 10.81
C GLU A 53 -19.42 2.61 11.29
N GLU A 54 -20.38 3.41 10.81
CA GLU A 54 -20.55 4.80 11.28
C GLU A 54 -20.88 4.86 12.78
N LYS A 55 -21.86 4.07 13.24
CA LYS A 55 -22.27 4.02 14.66
C LYS A 55 -21.18 3.49 15.59
N SER A 56 -20.25 2.69 15.09
CA SER A 56 -19.14 2.13 15.88
C SER A 56 -18.20 3.18 16.45
N ALA A 57 -18.17 4.39 15.87
CA ALA A 57 -17.34 5.49 16.33
C ALA A 57 -17.78 6.06 17.69
N THR A 58 -19.05 5.86 18.06
CA THR A 58 -19.64 6.37 19.31
C THR A 58 -20.24 5.27 20.19
N ASN A 59 -20.43 4.06 19.65
CA ASN A 59 -21.03 2.93 20.37
C ASN A 59 -20.06 1.74 20.45
N ASN A 60 -19.57 1.48 21.67
CA ASN A 60 -18.64 0.38 21.94
C ASN A 60 -19.25 -1.01 21.68
N LEU A 61 -20.57 -1.20 21.87
CA LEU A 61 -21.21 -2.49 21.59
C LEU A 61 -21.23 -2.77 20.08
N VAL A 62 -21.52 -1.76 19.26
CA VAL A 62 -21.47 -1.86 17.80
C VAL A 62 -20.03 -2.13 17.33
N LYS A 63 -19.04 -1.54 17.99
CA LYS A 63 -17.62 -1.82 17.71
C LYS A 63 -17.25 -3.28 17.96
N VAL A 64 -17.66 -3.85 19.10
CA VAL A 64 -17.42 -5.28 19.41
C VAL A 64 -18.15 -6.18 18.40
N TRP A 65 -19.40 -5.86 18.07
CA TRP A 65 -20.18 -6.59 17.06
C TRP A 65 -19.50 -6.61 15.69
N LEU A 66 -18.95 -5.47 15.23
CA LEU A 66 -18.19 -5.40 13.98
C LEU A 66 -16.90 -6.24 14.03
N GLU A 67 -16.18 -6.23 15.15
CA GLU A 67 -14.96 -7.05 15.30
C GLU A 67 -15.26 -8.56 15.24
N GLU A 68 -16.39 -9.00 15.77
CA GLU A 68 -16.84 -10.39 15.66
C GLU A 68 -17.29 -10.75 14.25
N LEU A 69 -18.07 -9.87 13.61
CA LEU A 69 -18.50 -10.05 12.22
C LEU A 69 -17.31 -10.16 11.28
N LYS A 70 -16.31 -9.29 11.42
CA LYS A 70 -15.08 -9.34 10.62
C LYS A 70 -14.34 -10.66 10.76
N ASP A 71 -14.22 -11.18 11.98
CA ASP A 71 -13.60 -12.50 12.20
C ASP A 71 -14.36 -13.63 11.50
N VAL A 72 -15.70 -13.60 11.51
CA VAL A 72 -16.53 -14.59 10.80
C VAL A 72 -16.41 -14.44 9.28
N LEU A 73 -16.38 -13.21 8.76
CA LEU A 73 -16.20 -12.95 7.33
C LEU A 73 -14.83 -13.45 6.85
N TYR A 74 -13.76 -13.27 7.64
CA TYR A 74 -12.46 -13.86 7.30
C TYR A 74 -12.47 -15.39 7.31
N ASP A 75 -13.14 -16.01 8.28
CA ASP A 75 -13.29 -17.46 8.33
C ASP A 75 -14.09 -18.00 7.13
N ALA A 76 -15.11 -17.26 6.68
CA ALA A 76 -15.83 -17.55 5.44
C ALA A 76 -14.93 -17.38 4.21
N ASP A 77 -14.13 -16.32 4.14
CA ASP A 77 -13.24 -16.07 3.01
C ASP A 77 -12.15 -17.13 2.88
N ASP A 78 -11.56 -17.56 4.00
CA ASP A 78 -10.60 -18.67 4.02
C ASP A 78 -11.25 -20.00 3.58
N LEU A 79 -12.52 -20.23 3.96
CA LEU A 79 -13.27 -21.40 3.51
C LEU A 79 -13.57 -21.35 2.01
N ILE A 80 -13.96 -20.20 1.46
CA ILE A 80 -14.24 -20.06 0.04
C ILE A 80 -12.95 -20.15 -0.80
N ASP A 81 -11.83 -19.66 -0.27
CA ASP A 81 -10.51 -19.86 -0.88
C ASP A 81 -10.10 -21.35 -0.85
N ASP A 82 -10.47 -22.12 0.19
CA ASP A 82 -10.27 -23.58 0.24
C ASP A 82 -10.94 -24.24 -0.97
N PHE A 83 -12.20 -23.92 -1.22
CA PHE A 83 -12.97 -24.44 -2.36
C PHE A 83 -12.35 -24.08 -3.70
N SER A 84 -12.01 -22.80 -3.88
CA SER A 84 -11.43 -22.27 -5.12
C SER A 84 -10.11 -22.98 -5.46
N THR A 85 -9.30 -23.26 -4.44
CA THR A 85 -8.04 -24.00 -4.59
C THR A 85 -8.28 -25.44 -5.07
N GLU A 86 -9.25 -26.15 -4.50
CA GLU A 86 -9.55 -27.52 -4.91
C GLU A 86 -10.18 -27.58 -6.32
N ALA A 87 -10.93 -26.54 -6.72
CA ALA A 87 -11.43 -26.36 -8.08
C ALA A 87 -10.27 -26.33 -9.09
N LEU A 88 -9.33 -25.42 -8.87
CA LEU A 88 -8.16 -25.22 -9.72
C LEU A 88 -7.32 -26.51 -9.85
N ARG A 89 -7.20 -27.26 -8.75
CA ARG A 89 -6.51 -28.57 -8.76
C ARG A 89 -7.15 -29.56 -9.70
N LYS A 90 -8.48 -29.55 -9.82
CA LYS A 90 -9.21 -30.46 -10.70
C LYS A 90 -9.02 -30.10 -12.16
N ASP A 91 -9.15 -28.82 -12.51
CA ASP A 91 -9.07 -28.37 -13.90
C ASP A 91 -7.71 -28.69 -14.53
N LEU A 92 -6.64 -28.62 -13.73
CA LEU A 92 -5.29 -29.00 -14.15
C LEU A 92 -5.07 -30.51 -14.40
N MET A 93 -6.07 -31.36 -14.16
CA MET A 93 -5.96 -32.83 -14.26
C MET A 93 -6.67 -33.48 -15.48
N GLY A 94 -7.19 -32.75 -16.46
CA GLY A 94 -8.01 -33.29 -17.57
C GLY A 94 -7.29 -34.02 -18.73
N GLU A 95 -8.00 -35.03 -19.29
CA GLU A 95 -7.82 -35.85 -20.53
C GLU A 95 -6.92 -37.11 -20.61
N ASN A 96 -6.09 -37.46 -19.62
CA ASN A 96 -5.50 -38.82 -19.61
C ASN A 96 -6.32 -39.79 -18.77
N LYS A 97 -7.01 -40.70 -19.47
CA LYS A 97 -7.73 -41.84 -18.89
C LYS A 97 -6.78 -42.64 -17.99
N LEU A 98 -6.92 -42.40 -16.68
CA LEU A 98 -7.18 -43.49 -15.75
C LEU A 98 -5.98 -44.40 -15.48
N THR A 99 -4.89 -43.89 -14.93
CA THR A 99 -3.95 -44.73 -14.15
C THR A 99 -4.26 -44.64 -12.66
N LYS A 100 -5.49 -45.07 -12.39
CA LYS A 100 -6.01 -45.92 -11.29
C LYS A 100 -5.65 -45.69 -9.80
N GLU A 101 -4.68 -44.88 -9.38
CA GLU A 101 -4.23 -44.87 -7.97
C GLU A 101 -4.23 -43.50 -7.25
N VAL A 102 -4.59 -42.39 -7.92
CA VAL A 102 -5.05 -41.16 -7.21
C VAL A 102 -6.54 -41.28 -6.78
N ARG A 103 -7.18 -42.39 -7.20
CA ARG A 103 -8.57 -42.82 -6.98
C ARG A 103 -8.97 -43.14 -5.53
N LEU A 104 -8.22 -42.68 -4.54
CA LEU A 104 -8.65 -42.69 -3.14
C LEU A 104 -8.70 -41.30 -2.50
N PHE A 105 -8.77 -40.23 -3.31
CA PHE A 105 -8.82 -38.84 -2.87
C PHE A 105 -7.48 -38.40 -2.25
N PHE A 106 -7.23 -37.08 -2.20
CA PHE A 106 -6.34 -36.52 -1.18
C PHE A 106 -7.01 -36.65 0.20
N SER A 107 -7.10 -37.89 0.65
CA SER A 107 -7.92 -38.39 1.75
C SER A 107 -7.31 -38.08 3.13
N SER A 108 -8.17 -37.72 4.09
CA SER A 108 -8.36 -38.58 5.26
C SER A 108 -9.66 -39.37 5.04
N SER A 109 -9.57 -40.44 4.26
CA SER A 109 -10.58 -41.42 3.86
C SER A 109 -11.98 -40.88 3.55
N ASN A 110 -12.32 -40.82 2.25
CA ASN A 110 -13.67 -40.66 1.64
C ASN A 110 -14.04 -39.22 1.16
N GLN A 111 -14.52 -39.07 -0.09
CA GLN A 111 -15.14 -37.83 -0.63
C GLN A 111 -16.12 -37.22 0.36
N PHE A 112 -16.87 -38.14 0.98
CA PHE A 112 -17.88 -37.89 1.97
C PHE A 112 -17.29 -37.31 3.26
N ALA A 113 -16.10 -37.73 3.70
CA ALA A 113 -15.48 -37.21 4.92
C ALA A 113 -14.98 -35.77 4.75
N TYR A 114 -14.41 -35.42 3.59
CA TYR A 114 -14.05 -34.03 3.28
C TYR A 114 -15.31 -33.18 3.11
N GLY A 115 -16.31 -33.66 2.36
CA GLY A 115 -17.61 -33.00 2.21
C GLY A 115 -18.30 -32.75 3.55
N ILE A 116 -18.34 -33.74 4.46
CA ILE A 116 -18.85 -33.59 5.83
C ILE A 116 -18.04 -32.56 6.61
N LYS A 117 -16.70 -32.63 6.55
CA LYS A 117 -15.84 -31.69 7.29
C LYS A 117 -16.10 -30.25 6.85
N ILE A 118 -16.24 -30.03 5.55
CA ILE A 118 -16.53 -28.72 4.97
C ILE A 118 -17.97 -28.30 5.27
N GLY A 119 -18.96 -29.17 5.12
CA GLY A 119 -20.35 -28.91 5.51
C GLY A 119 -20.46 -28.47 6.97
N ARG A 120 -19.76 -29.15 7.89
CA ARG A 120 -19.67 -28.73 9.30
C ARG A 120 -19.05 -27.35 9.49
N LYS A 121 -18.05 -26.98 8.69
CA LYS A 121 -17.47 -25.63 8.72
C LYS A 121 -18.48 -24.59 8.21
N ILE A 122 -19.19 -24.87 7.12
CA ILE A 122 -20.23 -23.97 6.59
C ILE A 122 -21.31 -23.77 7.65
N GLU A 123 -21.83 -24.84 8.23
CA GLU A 123 -22.85 -24.77 9.29
C GLU A 123 -22.37 -23.97 10.50
N ALA A 124 -21.12 -24.15 10.93
CA ALA A 124 -20.55 -23.34 12.01
C ALA A 124 -20.49 -21.84 11.67
N ILE A 125 -20.14 -21.49 10.43
CA ILE A 125 -20.12 -20.10 9.95
C ILE A 125 -21.53 -19.54 9.85
N LYS A 126 -22.47 -20.29 9.25
CA LYS A 126 -23.89 -19.92 9.16
C LYS A 126 -24.49 -19.65 10.54
N ALA A 127 -24.24 -20.53 11.51
CA ALA A 127 -24.70 -20.35 12.88
C ALA A 127 -24.15 -19.07 13.54
N ARG A 128 -22.85 -18.78 13.34
CA ARG A 128 -22.24 -17.54 13.85
C ARG A 128 -22.82 -16.30 13.16
N LEU A 129 -22.98 -16.31 11.84
CA LEU A 129 -23.62 -15.21 11.11
C LEU A 129 -25.07 -15.00 11.53
N ALA A 130 -25.82 -16.08 11.80
CA ALA A 130 -27.20 -15.99 12.29
C ALA A 130 -27.27 -15.35 13.68
N SER A 131 -26.36 -15.71 14.60
CA SER A 131 -26.23 -15.05 15.91
C SER A 131 -25.97 -13.56 15.76
N ILE A 132 -24.95 -13.19 14.98
CA ILE A 132 -24.56 -11.81 14.73
C ILE A 132 -25.71 -11.02 14.06
N GLY A 133 -26.39 -11.63 13.09
CA GLY A 133 -27.55 -11.03 12.43
C GLY A 133 -28.74 -10.83 13.36
N SER A 134 -28.90 -11.66 14.40
CA SER A 134 -29.95 -11.47 15.40
C SER A 134 -29.64 -10.31 16.36
N GLU A 135 -28.38 -10.16 16.76
CA GLU A 135 -27.89 -9.03 17.58
C GLU A 135 -27.97 -7.71 16.81
N ALA A 136 -27.76 -7.73 15.49
CA ALA A 136 -27.87 -6.56 14.63
C ALA A 136 -29.23 -5.84 14.78
N LYS A 137 -30.30 -6.58 15.07
CA LYS A 137 -31.66 -6.05 15.27
C LYS A 137 -31.78 -5.18 16.52
N MET A 138 -30.85 -5.28 17.47
CA MET A 138 -30.86 -4.47 18.70
C MET A 138 -30.26 -3.07 18.51
N PHE A 139 -29.58 -2.83 17.38
CA PHE A 139 -28.85 -1.58 17.12
C PHE A 139 -29.58 -0.63 16.14
N ASP A 140 -30.80 -1.00 15.73
CA ASP A 140 -31.64 -0.27 14.79
C ASP A 140 -30.85 0.23 13.57
N PHE A 141 -30.08 -0.67 12.95
CA PHE A 141 -29.29 -0.32 11.77
C PHE A 141 -30.17 0.02 10.58
N VAL A 142 -29.75 1.01 9.80
CA VAL A 142 -30.44 1.43 8.56
C VAL A 142 -29.75 0.78 7.37
N GLU A 143 -30.55 0.23 6.45
CA GLU A 143 -30.05 -0.36 5.21
C GLU A 143 -29.43 0.70 4.29
N ARG A 144 -28.24 0.40 3.75
CA ARG A 144 -27.47 1.26 2.86
C ARG A 144 -26.73 0.42 1.80
N ASP A 145 -26.97 0.76 0.54
CA ASP A 145 -26.36 0.04 -0.60
C ASP A 145 -25.05 0.65 -1.10
N ARG A 146 -24.72 1.87 -0.69
CA ARG A 146 -23.52 2.59 -1.12
C ARG A 146 -22.89 3.35 0.04
N PRO A 147 -21.55 3.39 0.14
CA PRO A 147 -20.87 4.33 1.01
C PRO A 147 -21.37 5.72 0.66
N MET A 148 -21.92 6.44 1.64
CA MET A 148 -22.32 7.81 1.42
C MET A 148 -21.04 8.62 1.26
N GLU A 149 -20.90 9.36 0.16
CA GLU A 149 -19.76 10.29 -0.03
C GLU A 149 -19.70 11.34 1.11
N THR A 150 -20.77 11.46 1.88
CA THR A 150 -20.99 12.48 2.91
C THR A 150 -21.30 12.00 4.34
N SER A 151 -21.46 10.69 4.65
CA SER A 151 -21.95 10.28 6.00
C SER A 151 -20.89 10.19 7.10
N PHE A 152 -19.59 10.18 6.80
CA PHE A 152 -18.53 10.10 7.83
C PHE A 152 -18.40 11.39 8.70
N MET A 153 -19.36 12.32 8.58
CA MET A 153 -19.23 13.74 8.97
C MET A 153 -20.01 14.16 10.22
N THR A 154 -20.59 13.24 10.98
CA THR A 154 -21.36 13.58 12.20
C THR A 154 -20.50 14.00 13.39
N LYS A 155 -19.16 13.88 13.35
CA LYS A 155 -18.30 14.53 14.33
C LYS A 155 -18.16 16.01 14.00
N LYS A 156 -18.91 16.87 14.72
CA LYS A 156 -18.71 18.33 14.74
C LYS A 156 -17.21 18.63 14.93
N ARG A 157 -16.58 19.13 13.87
CA ARG A 157 -15.19 19.62 13.90
C ARG A 157 -15.10 20.86 14.79
N GLN A 158 -13.98 21.03 15.50
CA GLN A 158 -13.63 22.32 16.07
C GLN A 158 -13.38 23.33 14.94
N GLN A 159 -14.08 24.46 14.96
CA GLN A 159 -13.91 25.51 13.96
C GLN A 159 -12.57 26.22 14.19
N THR A 160 -11.77 26.40 13.14
CA THR A 160 -10.57 27.24 13.18
C THR A 160 -10.96 28.72 13.09
N HIS A 161 -10.20 29.60 13.73
CA HIS A 161 -10.44 31.04 13.75
C HIS A 161 -9.21 31.81 13.27
N SER A 162 -9.41 33.04 12.78
CA SER A 162 -8.36 33.85 12.15
C SER A 162 -7.34 34.48 13.12
N PHE A 163 -7.52 34.30 14.43
CA PHE A 163 -6.66 34.88 15.45
C PHE A 163 -5.67 33.85 16.00
N GLU A 164 -4.38 34.04 15.72
CA GLU A 164 -3.28 33.34 16.39
C GLU A 164 -2.20 34.38 16.72
N ARG A 165 -1.55 34.23 17.87
CA ARG A 165 -0.45 35.12 18.26
C ARG A 165 0.81 34.72 17.49
N GLU A 166 1.41 35.67 16.74
CA GLU A 166 2.61 35.39 15.95
C GLU A 166 3.76 34.83 16.80
N ASP A 167 3.90 35.27 18.06
CA ASP A 167 4.95 34.78 18.94
C ASP A 167 4.80 33.28 19.28
N GLU A 168 3.62 32.70 19.09
CA GLU A 168 3.35 31.28 19.34
C GLU A 168 3.73 30.36 18.16
N ILE A 169 4.11 30.91 17.01
CA ILE A 169 4.47 30.12 15.82
C ILE A 169 5.98 30.20 15.62
N ILE A 170 6.66 29.06 15.72
CA ILE A 170 8.13 28.95 15.71
C ILE A 170 8.58 28.13 14.49
N GLY A 171 9.69 28.52 13.87
CA GLY A 171 10.36 27.74 12.81
C GLY A 171 9.65 27.77 11.45
N ARG A 172 8.94 28.86 11.16
CA ARG A 172 8.21 29.05 9.89
C ARG A 172 8.64 30.30 9.12
N ASP A 173 9.78 30.89 9.46
CA ASP A 173 10.25 32.13 8.86
C ASP A 173 10.54 31.97 7.36
N ASP A 174 11.26 30.91 6.97
CA ASP A 174 11.55 30.63 5.56
C ASP A 174 10.27 30.35 4.75
N ASP A 175 9.36 29.57 5.32
CA ASP A 175 8.05 29.27 4.73
C ASP A 175 7.21 30.55 4.57
N LYS A 176 7.23 31.44 5.58
CA LYS A 176 6.53 32.74 5.57
C LYS A 176 7.10 33.63 4.48
N VAL A 177 8.43 33.73 4.35
CA VAL A 177 9.09 34.51 3.31
C VAL A 177 8.74 33.98 1.92
N ALA A 178 8.76 32.66 1.72
CA ALA A 178 8.39 32.04 0.44
C ALA A 178 6.93 32.35 0.07
N LEU A 179 6.01 32.24 1.03
CA LEU A 179 4.60 32.53 0.80
C LEU A 179 4.35 34.03 0.57
N LEU A 180 5.03 34.93 1.30
CA LEU A 180 4.94 36.38 1.09
C LEU A 180 5.37 36.79 -0.32
N LYS A 181 6.44 36.20 -0.87
CA LYS A 181 6.85 36.44 -2.25
C LYS A 181 5.75 36.07 -3.24
N LEU A 182 5.09 34.94 -3.05
CA LEU A 182 3.96 34.52 -3.90
C LEU A 182 2.73 35.42 -3.74
N VAL A 183 2.48 35.90 -2.53
CA VAL A 183 1.31 36.75 -2.24
C VAL A 183 1.51 38.17 -2.77
N LEU A 184 2.66 38.80 -2.51
CA LEU A 184 2.89 40.23 -2.74
C LEU A 184 3.61 40.55 -4.06
N GLU A 185 4.58 39.71 -4.48
CA GLU A 185 5.50 40.05 -5.58
C GLU A 185 5.15 39.35 -6.89
N PHE A 186 4.57 38.15 -6.82
CA PHE A 186 4.29 37.33 -7.99
C PHE A 186 3.34 38.01 -8.99
N GLN A 187 3.70 38.01 -10.28
CA GLN A 187 2.84 38.54 -11.33
C GLN A 187 2.25 37.41 -12.17
N SER A 188 0.93 37.25 -12.10
CA SER A 188 0.17 36.31 -12.92
C SER A 188 -0.50 37.02 -14.11
N GLU A 189 -0.73 36.27 -15.19
CA GLU A 189 -1.62 36.70 -16.27
C GLU A 189 -3.08 36.76 -15.82
N GLU A 190 -3.51 35.83 -14.96
CA GLU A 190 -4.84 35.86 -14.33
C GLU A 190 -4.93 36.98 -13.29
N ASN A 191 -6.11 37.60 -13.16
CA ASN A 191 -6.33 38.65 -12.15
C ASN A 191 -6.27 38.11 -10.72
N VAL A 192 -6.84 36.91 -10.51
CA VAL A 192 -6.89 36.21 -9.23
C VAL A 192 -5.99 34.98 -9.34
N TYR A 193 -5.04 34.83 -8.42
CA TYR A 193 -4.11 33.70 -8.41
C TYR A 193 -4.28 32.84 -7.17
N ILE A 194 -4.12 31.52 -7.30
CA ILE A 194 -4.41 30.55 -6.23
C ILE A 194 -3.10 29.90 -5.76
N ILE A 195 -2.85 29.86 -4.46
CA ILE A 195 -1.62 29.37 -3.85
C ILE A 195 -1.95 28.22 -2.90
N PRO A 196 -1.72 26.95 -3.31
CA PRO A 196 -1.96 25.80 -2.44
C PRO A 196 -0.80 25.59 -1.45
N ILE A 197 -1.13 25.36 -0.18
CA ILE A 197 -0.25 24.88 0.88
C ILE A 197 -0.65 23.44 1.20
N MET A 198 0.30 22.51 1.10
CA MET A 198 0.07 21.07 1.18
C MET A 198 0.91 20.43 2.29
N GLY A 199 0.40 19.35 2.89
CA GLY A 199 1.09 18.55 3.91
C GLY A 199 0.09 17.77 4.77
N PHE A 200 0.53 16.71 5.46
CA PHE A 200 -0.36 15.91 6.32
C PHE A 200 -0.87 16.70 7.55
N GLY A 201 -1.80 16.10 8.29
CA GLY A 201 -2.47 16.75 9.44
C GLY A 201 -1.48 17.15 10.55
N GLY A 202 -1.67 18.32 11.15
CA GLY A 202 -0.84 18.77 12.28
C GLY A 202 0.48 19.47 11.94
N LEU A 203 0.87 19.56 10.66
CA LEU A 203 2.12 20.23 10.23
C LEU A 203 2.15 21.77 10.37
N GLY A 204 1.02 22.41 10.68
CA GLY A 204 0.93 23.87 10.83
C GLY A 204 0.60 24.65 9.54
N LYS A 205 -0.08 24.02 8.57
CA LYS A 205 -0.52 24.71 7.32
C LYS A 205 -1.41 25.92 7.59
N THR A 206 -2.41 25.76 8.46
CA THR A 206 -3.31 26.83 8.88
C THR A 206 -2.55 27.93 9.60
N ALA A 207 -1.63 27.57 10.51
CA ALA A 207 -0.77 28.53 11.21
C ALA A 207 0.10 29.36 10.23
N LEU A 208 0.72 28.73 9.23
CA LEU A 208 1.47 29.44 8.19
C LEU A 208 0.57 30.39 7.37
N ALA A 209 -0.63 29.94 6.99
CA ALA A 209 -1.58 30.79 6.28
C ALA A 209 -2.01 31.99 7.14
N LEU A 210 -2.20 31.79 8.45
CA LEU A 210 -2.55 32.84 9.40
C LEU A 210 -1.41 33.83 9.66
N LEU A 211 -0.15 33.36 9.73
CA LEU A 211 1.03 34.23 9.80
C LEU A 211 1.09 35.23 8.65
N VAL A 212 0.80 34.77 7.44
CA VAL A 212 0.79 35.65 6.26
C VAL A 212 -0.47 36.50 6.21
N TYR A 213 -1.62 35.94 6.56
CA TYR A 213 -2.89 36.66 6.59
C TYR A 213 -2.86 37.85 7.56
N ASN A 214 -2.22 37.69 8.72
CA ASN A 214 -2.12 38.71 9.75
C ASN A 214 -0.93 39.67 9.57
N ASP A 215 -0.07 39.46 8.58
CA ASP A 215 1.09 40.29 8.31
C ASP A 215 0.69 41.73 7.88
N GLU A 216 1.36 42.73 8.44
CA GLU A 216 1.04 44.15 8.19
C GLU A 216 1.27 44.57 6.74
N MET A 217 2.25 43.98 6.05
CA MET A 217 2.46 44.22 4.62
C MET A 217 1.31 43.65 3.80
N VAL A 218 0.75 42.52 4.21
CA VAL A 218 -0.41 41.91 3.56
C VAL A 218 -1.67 42.74 3.80
N LYS A 219 -1.94 43.12 5.06
CA LYS A 219 -3.11 43.97 5.40
C LYS A 219 -3.11 45.31 4.66
N SER A 220 -1.95 45.90 4.43
CA SER A 220 -1.82 47.17 3.68
C SER A 220 -1.87 46.99 2.16
N HIS A 221 -1.66 45.78 1.65
CA HIS A 221 -1.59 45.50 0.21
C HIS A 221 -2.93 45.11 -0.43
N PHE A 222 -3.88 44.60 0.37
CA PHE A 222 -5.20 44.15 -0.08
C PHE A 222 -6.31 45.01 0.51
N GLU A 223 -7.33 45.32 -0.30
CA GLU A 223 -8.52 46.06 0.15
C GLU A 223 -9.43 45.20 1.03
N LEU A 224 -9.45 43.89 0.78
CA LEU A 224 -10.24 42.91 1.50
C LEU A 224 -9.37 41.71 1.88
N THR A 225 -9.46 41.30 3.14
CA THR A 225 -8.90 40.06 3.64
C THR A 225 -10.03 39.21 4.21
N MET A 226 -10.07 37.94 3.83
CA MET A 226 -11.12 36.99 4.21
C MET A 226 -10.51 35.66 4.65
N PHE A 227 -11.12 35.03 5.65
CA PHE A 227 -10.72 33.70 6.13
C PHE A 227 -11.96 32.81 6.26
N VAL A 228 -11.94 31.65 5.61
CA VAL A 228 -13.04 30.68 5.65
C VAL A 228 -12.47 29.28 5.86
N CYS A 229 -12.85 28.65 6.97
CA CYS A 229 -12.67 27.22 7.18
C CYS A 229 -13.72 26.46 6.36
N VAL A 230 -13.28 25.58 5.45
CA VAL A 230 -14.16 24.76 4.63
C VAL A 230 -14.49 23.49 5.40
N SER A 231 -15.79 23.18 5.49
CA SER A 231 -16.21 21.94 6.15
C SER A 231 -15.83 20.71 5.32
N ASN A 232 -15.84 19.54 5.93
CA ASN A 232 -15.59 18.28 5.22
C ASN A 232 -16.59 18.07 4.04
N VAL A 233 -17.81 18.63 4.14
CA VAL A 233 -18.74 18.74 3.00
C VAL A 233 -18.32 19.94 2.16
N PHE A 234 -17.98 19.69 0.91
CA PHE A 234 -17.75 20.76 -0.06
C PHE A 234 -19.08 21.25 -0.63
N ASP A 235 -19.77 22.09 0.12
CA ASP A 235 -21.00 22.74 -0.32
C ASP A 235 -20.69 24.19 -0.74
N VAL A 236 -20.79 24.46 -2.04
CA VAL A 236 -20.52 25.79 -2.62
C VAL A 236 -21.41 26.87 -2.01
N LYS A 237 -22.68 26.56 -1.68
CA LYS A 237 -23.60 27.52 -1.06
C LYS A 237 -23.12 27.93 0.32
N VAL A 238 -22.76 26.96 1.14
CA VAL A 238 -22.27 27.18 2.51
C VAL A 238 -20.94 27.94 2.48
N ILE A 239 -20.04 27.59 1.57
CA ILE A 239 -18.75 28.28 1.42
C ILE A 239 -18.98 29.75 1.03
N VAL A 240 -19.81 30.02 0.02
CA VAL A 240 -20.13 31.39 -0.41
C VAL A 240 -20.77 32.20 0.73
N ALA A 241 -21.70 31.60 1.46
CA ALA A 241 -22.32 32.25 2.62
C ALA A 241 -21.29 32.60 3.70
N ASN A 242 -20.33 31.72 3.96
CA ASN A 242 -19.23 31.96 4.91
C ASN A 242 -18.26 33.05 4.41
N ILE A 243 -17.99 33.12 3.11
CA ILE A 243 -17.17 34.20 2.53
C ILE A 243 -17.88 35.55 2.71
N ILE A 244 -19.17 35.63 2.38
CA ILE A 244 -19.97 36.84 2.57
C ILE A 244 -19.93 37.26 4.04
N LYS A 245 -20.16 36.32 4.96
CA LYS A 245 -20.08 36.55 6.41
C LYS A 245 -18.71 37.08 6.84
N SER A 246 -17.63 36.57 6.27
CA SER A 246 -16.27 37.05 6.55
C SER A 246 -16.02 38.49 6.07
N VAL A 247 -16.64 38.91 4.97
CA VAL A 247 -16.49 40.28 4.43
C VAL A 247 -17.40 41.28 5.15
N THR A 248 -18.63 40.88 5.47
CA THR A 248 -19.65 41.79 5.99
C THR A 248 -19.76 41.78 7.51
N ASN A 249 -19.16 40.80 8.18
CA ASN A 249 -19.39 40.45 9.58
C ASN A 249 -20.87 40.13 9.91
N GLN A 250 -21.68 39.83 8.88
CA GLN A 250 -23.10 39.51 9.01
C GLN A 250 -23.42 38.24 8.23
N ALA A 251 -24.08 37.28 8.87
CA ALA A 251 -24.52 36.07 8.18
C ALA A 251 -25.63 36.42 7.17
N PRO A 252 -25.53 35.97 5.92
CA PRO A 252 -26.63 36.07 4.97
C PRO A 252 -27.83 35.21 5.43
N ASP A 253 -29.04 35.56 4.99
CA ASP A 253 -30.26 34.78 5.28
C ASP A 253 -30.12 33.35 4.72
N GLU A 254 -30.36 32.35 5.58
CA GLU A 254 -30.21 30.93 5.27
C GLU A 254 -31.13 30.48 4.10
N ASN A 255 -32.25 31.19 3.90
CA ASN A 255 -33.23 30.89 2.86
C ASN A 255 -32.84 31.42 1.46
N LEU A 256 -31.75 32.19 1.34
CA LEU A 256 -31.34 32.75 0.05
C LEU A 256 -30.97 31.64 -0.94
N GLU A 257 -31.39 31.80 -2.19
CA GLU A 257 -30.99 30.91 -3.26
C GLU A 257 -29.57 31.23 -3.74
N MET A 258 -28.94 30.27 -4.43
CA MET A 258 -27.56 30.42 -4.95
C MET A 258 -27.37 31.66 -5.84
N ASP A 259 -28.38 32.02 -6.64
CA ASP A 259 -28.28 33.21 -7.50
C ASP A 259 -28.28 34.52 -6.71
N GLN A 260 -28.97 34.56 -5.57
CA GLN A 260 -28.97 35.74 -4.70
C GLN A 260 -27.65 35.84 -3.92
N LEU A 261 -27.13 34.72 -3.42
CA LEU A 261 -25.85 34.67 -2.72
C LEU A 261 -24.69 35.06 -3.64
N GLN A 262 -24.64 34.57 -4.87
CA GLN A 262 -23.56 34.93 -5.79
C GLN A 262 -23.57 36.41 -6.16
N LYS A 263 -24.76 37.05 -6.31
CA LYS A 263 -24.87 38.50 -6.51
C LYS A 263 -24.29 39.27 -5.34
N GLN A 264 -24.68 38.92 -4.12
CA GLN A 264 -24.15 39.55 -2.91
C GLN A 264 -22.63 39.39 -2.78
N LEU A 265 -22.10 38.21 -3.10
CA LEU A 265 -20.65 37.99 -3.10
C LEU A 265 -19.96 38.90 -4.12
N ARG A 266 -20.43 38.90 -5.37
CA ARG A 266 -19.85 39.69 -6.46
C ARG A 266 -19.91 41.19 -6.20
N ASP A 267 -21.01 41.70 -5.66
CA ASP A 267 -21.14 43.09 -5.24
C ASP A 267 -20.07 43.51 -4.22
N LYS A 268 -19.51 42.55 -3.46
CA LYS A 268 -18.46 42.82 -2.48
C LYS A 268 -17.05 42.68 -3.03
N ILE A 269 -16.78 41.70 -3.89
CA ILE A 269 -15.41 41.33 -4.31
C ILE A 269 -15.04 41.79 -5.73
N ASP A 270 -16.02 42.00 -6.62
CA ASP A 270 -15.72 42.30 -8.01
C ASP A 270 -14.99 43.64 -8.13
N GLY A 271 -13.90 43.65 -8.90
CA GLY A 271 -13.06 44.83 -9.11
C GLY A 271 -12.22 45.27 -7.92
N LYS A 272 -12.25 44.55 -6.80
CA LYS A 272 -11.39 44.82 -5.63
C LYS A 272 -10.21 43.88 -5.56
N LYS A 273 -9.10 44.37 -5.03
CA LYS A 273 -7.94 43.54 -4.76
C LYS A 273 -8.07 42.86 -3.41
N TYR A 274 -8.23 41.53 -3.40
CA TYR A 274 -8.49 40.80 -2.16
C TYR A 274 -7.52 39.64 -1.91
N LEU A 275 -7.37 39.27 -0.65
CA LEU A 275 -6.79 38.02 -0.19
C LEU A 275 -7.89 37.16 0.47
N LEU A 276 -8.03 35.92 0.01
CA LEU A 276 -8.96 34.94 0.60
C LEU A 276 -8.17 33.70 1.05
N VAL A 277 -8.33 33.29 2.30
CA VAL A 277 -7.83 32.00 2.80
C VAL A 277 -8.98 31.02 2.86
N LEU A 278 -8.88 29.92 2.10
CA LEU A 278 -9.77 28.76 2.19
C LEU A 278 -9.02 27.63 2.89
N ASP A 279 -9.34 27.43 4.16
CA ASP A 279 -8.65 26.49 5.03
C ASP A 279 -9.26 25.08 4.94
N ASP A 280 -8.40 24.08 4.76
CA ASP A 280 -8.63 22.63 4.77
C ASP A 280 -9.62 22.13 3.70
N ILE A 281 -9.31 22.38 2.42
CA ILE A 281 -10.11 21.89 1.29
C ILE A 281 -9.86 20.39 1.05
N TRP A 282 -10.97 19.62 0.94
CA TRP A 282 -10.98 18.18 0.69
C TRP A 282 -11.50 17.75 -0.68
N THR A 283 -12.18 18.63 -1.44
CA THR A 283 -12.86 18.22 -2.68
C THR A 283 -11.88 17.76 -3.77
N GLU A 284 -12.08 16.53 -4.23
CA GLU A 284 -11.36 15.97 -5.38
C GLU A 284 -12.15 16.07 -6.69
N ASP A 285 -13.34 16.69 -6.67
CA ASP A 285 -14.15 16.92 -7.86
C ASP A 285 -13.75 18.24 -8.54
N PRO A 286 -13.16 18.20 -9.75
CA PRO A 286 -12.80 19.41 -10.48
C PRO A 286 -14.01 20.27 -10.87
N VAL A 287 -15.20 19.68 -11.01
CA VAL A 287 -16.42 20.39 -11.40
C VAL A 287 -16.93 21.24 -10.25
N GLU A 288 -17.02 20.69 -9.03
CA GLU A 288 -17.39 21.44 -7.84
C GLU A 288 -16.41 22.58 -7.54
N TRP A 289 -15.10 22.31 -7.66
CA TRP A 289 -14.11 23.38 -7.55
C TRP A 289 -14.28 24.46 -8.62
N ALA A 290 -14.52 24.09 -9.88
CA ALA A 290 -14.71 25.05 -10.97
C ALA A 290 -15.95 25.94 -10.74
N ARG A 291 -17.02 25.40 -10.13
CA ARG A 291 -18.21 26.17 -9.74
C ARG A 291 -17.86 27.27 -8.74
N LEU A 292 -17.13 26.93 -7.67
CA LEU A 292 -16.67 27.92 -6.69
C LEU A 292 -15.68 28.91 -7.31
N LYS A 293 -14.66 28.41 -8.03
CA LYS A 293 -13.63 29.25 -8.68
C LYS A 293 -14.29 30.32 -9.55
N LYS A 294 -15.27 29.96 -10.39
CA LYS A 294 -15.99 30.89 -11.27
C LYS A 294 -16.59 32.09 -10.53
N LEU A 295 -17.06 31.89 -9.30
CA LEU A 295 -17.65 32.96 -8.48
C LEU A 295 -16.59 33.90 -7.90
N LEU A 296 -15.36 33.41 -7.70
CA LEU A 296 -14.27 34.15 -7.08
C LEU A 296 -13.41 34.94 -8.10
N MET A 297 -13.43 34.59 -9.39
CA MET A 297 -12.54 35.22 -10.38
C MET A 297 -12.83 36.70 -10.72
N GLY A 298 -13.80 37.35 -10.08
CA GLY A 298 -14.16 38.75 -10.34
C GLY A 298 -13.21 39.81 -9.74
N GLY A 299 -12.23 39.40 -8.94
CA GLY A 299 -11.28 40.31 -8.28
C GLY A 299 -10.37 41.09 -9.24
N ALA A 300 -9.83 42.22 -8.74
CA ALA A 300 -8.85 43.01 -9.46
C ALA A 300 -7.51 42.26 -9.63
N LYS A 301 -6.69 42.70 -10.60
CA LYS A 301 -5.37 42.14 -10.84
C LYS A 301 -4.51 42.22 -9.56
N GLY A 302 -3.92 41.08 -9.21
CA GLY A 302 -3.12 40.94 -7.99
C GLY A 302 -3.88 40.33 -6.82
N SER A 303 -5.14 39.95 -6.98
CA SER A 303 -5.89 39.22 -5.95
C SER A 303 -5.32 37.81 -5.74
N ARG A 304 -5.47 37.29 -4.53
CA ARG A 304 -4.88 36.02 -4.09
C ARG A 304 -5.89 35.15 -3.35
N ILE A 305 -5.82 33.84 -3.60
CA ILE A 305 -6.54 32.83 -2.81
C ILE A 305 -5.50 31.85 -2.27
N ILE A 306 -5.34 31.76 -0.95
CA ILE A 306 -4.53 30.72 -0.31
C ILE A 306 -5.46 29.55 -0.01
N VAL A 307 -5.05 28.35 -0.43
CA VAL A 307 -5.78 27.10 -0.14
C VAL A 307 -4.89 26.23 0.73
N THR A 308 -5.36 25.79 1.90
CA THR A 308 -4.66 24.74 2.65
C THR A 308 -5.32 23.39 2.37
N THR A 309 -4.53 22.34 2.15
CA THR A 309 -5.06 20.99 1.90
C THR A 309 -4.06 19.92 2.35
N ARG A 310 -4.54 18.69 2.51
CA ARG A 310 -3.73 17.50 2.81
C ARG A 310 -3.50 16.62 1.58
N SER A 311 -4.06 17.01 0.43
CA SER A 311 -4.04 16.22 -0.79
C SER A 311 -3.35 17.00 -1.90
N LEU A 312 -2.27 16.45 -2.44
CA LEU A 312 -1.61 16.94 -3.64
C LEU A 312 -2.55 16.93 -4.84
N LYS A 313 -3.48 15.97 -4.90
CA LYS A 313 -4.52 15.93 -5.96
C LYS A 313 -5.42 17.16 -5.89
N VAL A 314 -5.87 17.55 -4.69
CA VAL A 314 -6.64 18.78 -4.47
C VAL A 314 -5.80 20.02 -4.82
N ALA A 315 -4.53 20.06 -4.44
CA ALA A 315 -3.63 21.15 -4.80
C ALA A 315 -3.49 21.31 -6.33
N LYS A 316 -3.37 20.20 -7.08
CA LYS A 316 -3.34 20.20 -8.55
C LYS A 316 -4.66 20.63 -9.20
N ILE A 317 -5.80 20.31 -8.58
CA ILE A 317 -7.13 20.76 -9.03
C ILE A 317 -7.28 22.27 -8.83
N THR A 318 -6.80 22.78 -7.70
CA THR A 318 -6.93 24.20 -7.34
C THR A 318 -5.96 25.10 -8.09
N ASN A 319 -4.75 24.62 -8.38
CA ASN A 319 -3.77 25.31 -9.22
C ASN A 319 -3.08 24.34 -10.20
N LYS A 320 -3.12 24.67 -11.50
CA LYS A 320 -2.47 23.89 -12.57
C LYS A 320 -0.95 24.05 -12.61
N CYS A 321 -0.41 25.13 -12.05
CA CYS A 321 1.02 25.42 -12.03
C CYS A 321 1.69 24.75 -10.82
N GLN A 322 2.36 23.62 -11.05
CA GLN A 322 2.94 22.78 -9.99
C GLN A 322 4.10 23.46 -9.25
N SER A 323 4.82 24.40 -9.87
CA SER A 323 5.97 25.10 -9.28
C SER A 323 5.60 26.01 -8.10
N HIS A 324 4.31 26.28 -7.88
CA HIS A 324 3.82 27.19 -6.85
C HIS A 324 2.98 26.49 -5.77
N ILE A 325 3.04 25.16 -5.70
CA ILE A 325 2.48 24.38 -4.58
C ILE A 325 3.51 24.37 -3.45
N LEU A 326 3.18 24.97 -2.31
CA LEU A 326 4.05 24.97 -1.14
C LEU A 326 3.85 23.67 -0.35
N ASN A 327 4.81 22.76 -0.47
CA ASN A 327 4.81 21.51 0.30
C ASN A 327 5.48 21.73 1.66
N LEU A 328 4.67 21.78 2.71
CA LEU A 328 5.12 22.06 4.07
C LEU A 328 5.80 20.82 4.67
N LYS A 329 7.01 21.01 5.21
CA LYS A 329 7.78 19.97 5.89
C LYS A 329 7.66 20.08 7.41
N GLY A 330 8.12 19.03 8.11
CA GLY A 330 8.35 19.10 9.56
C GLY A 330 9.32 20.24 9.91
N LEU A 331 9.19 20.75 11.13
CA LEU A 331 10.13 21.72 11.70
C LEU A 331 11.54 21.11 11.77
N SER A 332 12.56 21.97 11.70
CA SER A 332 13.94 21.55 11.96
C SER A 332 14.09 21.03 13.40
N ASP A 333 15.14 20.26 13.69
CA ASP A 333 15.39 19.77 15.06
C ASP A 333 15.53 20.92 16.06
N ASP A 334 16.15 22.03 15.64
CA ASP A 334 16.35 23.22 16.47
C ASP A 334 15.04 23.98 16.72
N ASP A 335 14.20 24.15 15.70
CA ASP A 335 12.88 24.77 15.83
C ASP A 335 11.93 23.90 16.64
N THR A 336 12.00 22.59 16.44
CA THR A 336 11.26 21.58 17.21
C THR A 336 11.59 21.70 18.69
N TRP A 337 12.88 21.77 19.03
CA TRP A 337 13.31 21.97 20.40
C TRP A 337 12.88 23.34 20.94
N SER A 338 12.95 24.39 20.13
CA SER A 338 12.55 25.74 20.54
C SER A 338 11.06 25.82 20.87
N LEU A 339 10.20 25.25 20.03
CA LEU A 339 8.76 25.16 20.28
C LEU A 339 8.45 24.30 21.51
N PHE A 340 9.08 23.14 21.62
CA PHE A 340 8.94 22.24 22.77
C PHE A 340 9.33 22.97 24.06
N LYS A 341 10.48 23.63 24.07
CA LYS A 341 11.01 24.35 25.23
C LYS A 341 10.09 25.50 25.65
N LYS A 342 9.54 26.26 24.70
CA LYS A 342 8.60 27.37 24.99
C LYS A 342 7.39 26.87 25.78
N ILE A 343 6.86 25.70 25.43
CA ILE A 343 5.61 25.16 26.01
C ILE A 343 5.88 24.38 27.29
N ALA A 344 6.80 23.41 27.24
CA ALA A 344 7.05 22.50 28.36
C ALA A 344 7.53 23.24 29.62
N PHE A 345 8.20 24.38 29.44
CA PHE A 345 8.76 25.18 30.53
C PHE A 345 8.05 26.53 30.73
N GLU A 346 6.87 26.75 30.13
CA GLU A 346 6.15 28.03 30.19
C GLU A 346 5.97 28.54 31.63
N GLN A 347 5.68 27.63 32.57
CA GLN A 347 5.50 27.94 33.99
C GLN A 347 6.76 27.70 34.85
N ARG A 348 7.85 27.19 34.26
CA ARG A 348 9.05 26.69 34.99
C ARG A 348 10.34 27.03 34.25
N TYR A 349 10.60 28.32 34.08
CA TYR A 349 11.77 28.79 33.31
C TYR A 349 13.12 28.35 33.92
N VAL A 350 13.19 28.13 35.22
CA VAL A 350 14.40 27.66 35.92
C VAL A 350 14.82 26.27 35.44
N ASP A 351 13.86 25.36 35.26
CA ASP A 351 14.09 23.99 34.80
C ASP A 351 14.54 23.93 33.33
N SER A 352 14.24 24.98 32.56
CA SER A 352 14.64 25.12 31.15
C SER A 352 16.16 25.29 30.94
N THR A 353 16.91 25.49 32.03
CA THR A 353 18.38 25.57 32.08
C THR A 353 19.02 24.38 32.81
N ASN A 354 18.21 23.50 33.40
CA ASN A 354 18.69 22.27 34.03
C ASN A 354 19.07 21.27 32.94
N SER A 355 20.34 20.84 32.92
CA SER A 355 20.88 19.96 31.88
C SER A 355 20.13 18.63 31.76
N ALA A 356 19.61 18.09 32.88
CA ALA A 356 18.92 16.81 32.88
C ALA A 356 17.55 16.88 32.18
N PHE A 357 16.73 17.88 32.51
CA PHE A 357 15.46 18.14 31.81
C PHE A 357 15.67 18.48 30.34
N VAL A 358 16.70 19.26 30.03
CA VAL A 358 17.02 19.64 28.64
C VAL A 358 17.43 18.41 27.82
N GLU A 359 18.25 17.52 28.37
CA GLU A 359 18.69 16.32 27.65
C GLU A 359 17.53 15.35 27.40
N VAL A 360 16.72 15.06 28.43
CA VAL A 360 15.53 14.21 28.29
C VAL A 360 14.51 14.86 27.34
N GLY A 361 14.29 16.16 27.47
CA GLY A 361 13.40 16.92 26.60
C GLY A 361 13.82 16.87 25.13
N LYS A 362 15.12 17.04 24.83
CA LYS A 362 15.64 16.93 23.45
C LYS A 362 15.45 15.53 22.87
N GLN A 363 15.65 14.50 23.69
CA GLN A 363 15.40 13.12 23.25
C GLN A 363 13.91 12.90 22.94
N ILE A 364 13.00 13.45 23.74
CA ILE A 364 11.55 13.39 23.52
C ILE A 364 11.16 14.20 22.27
N SER A 365 11.66 15.43 22.13
CA SER A 365 11.31 16.33 21.03
C SER A 365 11.74 15.77 19.68
N LYS A 366 12.90 15.10 19.63
CA LYS A 366 13.37 14.41 18.42
C LYS A 366 12.39 13.31 17.95
N ARG A 367 11.71 12.62 18.87
CA ARG A 367 10.68 11.62 18.53
C ARG A 367 9.36 12.22 18.03
N CYS A 368 9.17 13.54 18.12
CA CYS A 368 7.98 14.20 17.60
C CYS A 368 8.00 14.37 16.07
N GLY A 369 9.14 14.08 15.41
CA GLY A 369 9.28 14.14 13.95
C GLY A 369 9.06 15.53 13.35
N GLY A 370 9.27 16.59 14.14
CA GLY A 370 9.07 17.97 13.68
C GLY A 370 7.61 18.36 13.43
N VAL A 371 6.62 17.60 13.93
CA VAL A 371 5.19 17.91 13.73
C VAL A 371 4.69 18.85 14.83
N PRO A 372 4.35 20.13 14.54
CA PRO A 372 3.99 21.12 15.56
C PRO A 372 2.86 20.69 16.49
N LEU A 373 1.81 20.06 15.95
CA LEU A 373 0.68 19.59 16.77
C LEU A 373 1.14 18.55 17.81
N VAL A 374 2.00 17.60 17.41
CA VAL A 374 2.54 16.57 18.31
C VAL A 374 3.45 17.19 19.36
N ILE A 375 4.33 18.11 18.94
CA ILE A 375 5.23 18.83 19.84
C ILE A 375 4.42 19.57 20.91
N ARG A 376 3.38 20.31 20.49
CA ARG A 376 2.49 21.05 21.40
C ARG A 376 1.82 20.12 22.41
N THR A 377 1.19 19.05 21.94
CA THR A 377 0.51 18.10 22.83
C THR A 377 1.47 17.48 23.85
N ILE A 378 2.61 16.95 23.41
CA ILE A 378 3.57 16.29 24.30
C ILE A 378 4.20 17.28 25.28
N ALA A 379 4.60 18.46 24.80
CA ALA A 379 5.17 19.50 25.65
C ALA A 379 4.17 19.99 26.71
N SER A 380 2.90 20.18 26.35
CA SER A 380 1.83 20.55 27.28
C SER A 380 1.52 19.43 28.29
N THR A 381 1.61 18.16 27.91
CA THR A 381 1.50 17.06 28.87
C THR A 381 2.67 17.08 29.85
N LEU A 382 3.89 17.30 29.36
CA LEU A 382 5.10 17.32 30.18
C LEU A 382 5.20 18.55 31.09
N SER A 383 4.60 19.68 30.72
CA SER A 383 4.53 20.86 31.60
C SER A 383 3.76 20.60 32.90
N LEU A 384 2.91 19.56 32.92
CA LEU A 384 2.19 19.12 34.12
C LEU A 384 3.00 18.15 34.99
N LYS A 385 4.12 17.62 34.50
CA LYS A 385 5.00 16.70 35.24
C LYS A 385 6.10 17.48 35.94
N GLU A 386 6.30 17.21 37.23
CA GLU A 386 7.10 18.10 38.08
C GLU A 386 8.56 17.68 38.24
N THR A 387 8.86 16.41 38.00
CA THR A 387 10.17 15.82 38.32
C THR A 387 10.84 15.23 37.08
N GLU A 388 12.18 15.18 37.11
CA GLU A 388 12.98 14.55 36.06
C GLU A 388 12.62 13.07 35.88
N ASN A 389 12.37 12.35 36.98
CA ASN A 389 11.97 10.95 36.96
C ASN A 389 10.64 10.73 36.23
N GLU A 390 9.70 11.67 36.35
CA GLU A 390 8.45 11.62 35.61
C GLU A 390 8.64 11.86 34.11
N TRP A 391 9.59 12.72 33.72
CA TRP A 391 9.96 12.92 32.32
C TRP A 391 10.66 11.69 31.74
N LEU A 392 11.58 11.08 32.49
CA LEU A 392 12.21 9.81 32.13
C LEU A 392 11.17 8.69 32.00
N SER A 393 10.29 8.56 32.99
CA SER A 393 9.18 7.60 32.95
C SER A 393 8.27 7.82 31.75
N PHE A 394 7.95 9.07 31.41
CA PHE A 394 7.18 9.40 30.22
C PHE A 394 7.92 8.95 28.94
N LYS A 395 9.20 9.28 28.82
CA LYS A 395 10.04 8.89 27.67
C LYS A 395 10.11 7.38 27.48
N ASP A 396 10.24 6.64 28.58
CA ASP A 396 10.49 5.20 28.55
C ASP A 396 9.18 4.38 28.42
N ASN A 397 8.06 4.87 28.97
CA ASN A 397 6.81 4.10 29.09
C ASN A 397 5.62 4.67 28.30
N GLU A 398 5.49 6.00 28.20
CA GLU A 398 4.30 6.67 27.64
C GLU A 398 4.52 7.17 26.21
N LEU A 399 5.74 7.57 25.87
CA LEU A 399 6.11 8.09 24.55
C LEU A 399 5.97 7.05 23.42
N ALA A 400 6.02 5.76 23.74
CA ALA A 400 5.73 4.71 22.77
C ALA A 400 4.24 4.61 22.43
N LYS A 401 3.36 5.22 23.24
CA LYS A 401 1.91 5.19 23.12
C LYS A 401 1.35 6.59 22.87
N ILE A 402 2.03 7.41 22.06
CA ILE A 402 1.59 8.77 21.71
C ILE A 402 0.16 8.78 21.18
N SER A 403 -0.26 7.72 20.48
CA SER A 403 -1.61 7.54 19.97
C SER A 403 -2.70 7.40 21.04
N GLN A 404 -2.32 7.06 22.28
CA GLN A 404 -3.22 6.91 23.43
C GLN A 404 -3.19 8.11 24.36
N ILE A 405 -2.30 9.09 24.12
CA ILE A 405 -2.28 10.33 24.89
C ILE A 405 -3.53 11.12 24.52
N ASP A 406 -4.36 11.46 25.52
CA ASP A 406 -5.54 12.30 25.35
C ASP A 406 -5.13 13.60 24.65
N GLY A 407 -5.55 13.75 23.39
CA GLY A 407 -5.10 14.86 22.55
C GLY A 407 -5.69 14.83 21.14
N GLU A 408 -5.48 15.92 20.41
CA GLU A 408 -6.08 16.15 19.10
C GLU A 408 -5.32 15.47 17.95
N ILE A 409 -4.17 14.84 18.21
CA ILE A 409 -3.26 14.28 17.18
C ILE A 409 -3.96 13.20 16.35
N ILE A 410 -4.34 12.09 17.00
CA ILE A 410 -4.96 10.94 16.33
C ILE A 410 -6.29 11.31 15.70
N PRO A 411 -7.22 12.02 16.37
CA PRO A 411 -8.44 12.50 15.71
C PRO A 411 -8.15 13.34 14.46
N THR A 412 -7.15 14.23 14.51
CA THR A 412 -6.78 15.08 13.37
C THR A 412 -6.27 14.26 12.20
N LEU A 413 -5.40 13.27 12.44
CA LEU A 413 -4.86 12.42 11.38
C LEU A 413 -5.89 11.42 10.87
N LYS A 414 -6.73 10.88 11.76
CA LYS A 414 -7.80 9.94 11.42
C LYS A 414 -8.77 10.55 10.40
N LEU A 415 -9.01 11.87 10.42
CA LEU A 415 -9.79 12.52 9.36
C LEU A 415 -9.26 12.20 7.96
N SER A 416 -7.95 12.18 7.75
CA SER A 416 -7.38 11.83 6.45
C SER A 416 -7.67 10.37 6.06
N TYR A 417 -7.63 9.46 7.04
CA TYR A 417 -7.95 8.04 6.85
C TYR A 417 -9.44 7.80 6.59
N ASP A 418 -10.31 8.53 7.28
CA ASP A 418 -11.76 8.36 7.15
C ASP A 418 -12.25 8.74 5.75
N HIS A 419 -11.61 9.73 5.12
CA HIS A 419 -11.84 10.14 3.72
C HIS A 419 -11.18 9.23 2.67
N LEU A 420 -10.44 8.19 3.06
CA LEU A 420 -9.91 7.24 2.09
C LEU A 420 -11.04 6.38 1.50
N PRO A 421 -10.97 6.06 0.20
CA PRO A 421 -11.73 4.97 -0.37
C PRO A 421 -11.48 3.65 0.39
N SER A 422 -12.51 2.83 0.51
CA SER A 422 -12.49 1.58 1.30
C SER A 422 -11.34 0.63 0.93
N HIS A 423 -11.04 0.51 -0.36
CA HIS A 423 -9.95 -0.32 -0.88
C HIS A 423 -8.56 0.16 -0.43
N LEU A 424 -8.36 1.46 -0.18
CA LEU A 424 -7.09 2.01 0.31
C LEU A 424 -6.94 1.86 1.83
N LYS A 425 -8.05 1.80 2.58
CA LYS A 425 -8.03 1.67 4.04
C LYS A 425 -7.27 0.40 4.49
N HIS A 426 -7.53 -0.73 3.84
CA HIS A 426 -6.82 -2.00 4.11
C HIS A 426 -5.33 -1.92 3.74
N CYS A 427 -5.03 -1.32 2.59
CA CYS A 427 -3.67 -1.16 2.10
C CYS A 427 -2.82 -0.37 3.11
N PHE A 428 -3.36 0.74 3.62
CA PHE A 428 -2.70 1.54 4.65
C PHE A 428 -2.62 0.84 6.00
N ALA A 429 -3.71 0.22 6.49
CA ALA A 429 -3.70 -0.51 7.76
C ALA A 429 -2.66 -1.65 7.77
N PHE A 430 -2.49 -2.33 6.63
CA PHE A 430 -1.49 -3.39 6.45
C PHE A 430 -0.05 -2.88 6.64
N CYS A 431 0.22 -1.61 6.31
CA CYS A 431 1.54 -1.02 6.48
C CYS A 431 1.99 -0.89 7.94
N ARG A 432 1.10 -1.08 8.93
CA ARG A 432 1.49 -1.22 10.34
C ARG A 432 2.50 -2.34 10.57
N LEU A 433 2.55 -3.33 9.67
CA LEU A 433 3.48 -4.44 9.78
C LEU A 433 4.94 -4.01 9.60
N TYR A 434 5.24 -2.84 9.04
CA TYR A 434 6.61 -2.32 8.95
C TYR A 434 7.00 -1.58 10.24
N PRO A 435 8.26 -1.62 10.69
CA PRO A 435 8.72 -0.82 11.81
C PRO A 435 8.69 0.67 11.46
N LYS A 436 8.71 1.51 12.51
CA LYS A 436 8.93 2.96 12.36
C LYS A 436 10.25 3.25 11.64
N ASP A 437 10.28 4.32 10.86
CA ASP A 437 11.40 4.72 9.97
C ASP A 437 11.87 3.68 8.94
N TYR A 438 11.14 2.59 8.72
CA TYR A 438 11.54 1.55 7.77
C TYR A 438 11.35 2.01 6.32
N GLU A 439 12.37 1.76 5.50
CA GLU A 439 12.32 1.98 4.06
C GLU A 439 11.59 0.83 3.38
N ILE A 440 10.44 1.13 2.77
CA ILE A 440 9.53 0.14 2.20
C ILE A 440 9.76 0.05 0.70
N ASP A 441 10.11 -1.14 0.20
CA ASP A 441 10.08 -1.43 -1.23
C ASP A 441 8.63 -1.47 -1.73
N VAL A 442 8.28 -0.53 -2.60
CA VAL A 442 6.90 -0.30 -3.05
C VAL A 442 6.38 -1.49 -3.87
N ARG A 443 7.23 -2.12 -4.66
CA ARG A 443 6.84 -3.27 -5.48
C ARG A 443 6.45 -4.46 -4.61
N THR A 444 7.25 -4.76 -3.59
CA THR A 444 6.97 -5.81 -2.61
C THR A 444 5.70 -5.50 -1.82
N LEU A 445 5.51 -4.25 -1.40
CA LEU A 445 4.28 -3.80 -0.75
C LEU A 445 3.03 -4.03 -1.62
N VAL A 446 3.09 -3.67 -2.90
CA VAL A 446 2.01 -3.91 -3.87
C VAL A 446 1.75 -5.41 -4.04
N GLN A 447 2.80 -6.22 -4.15
CA GLN A 447 2.66 -7.68 -4.24
C GLN A 447 2.03 -8.28 -2.98
N PHE A 448 2.30 -7.72 -1.79
CA PHE A 448 1.61 -8.10 -0.56
C PHE A 448 0.12 -7.76 -0.61
N TRP A 449 -0.25 -6.55 -1.05
CA TRP A 449 -1.65 -6.17 -1.20
C TRP A 449 -2.40 -7.06 -2.20
N ILE A 450 -1.76 -7.43 -3.32
CA ILE A 450 -2.32 -8.37 -4.31
C ILE A 450 -2.50 -9.76 -3.68
N ALA A 451 -1.48 -10.27 -2.99
CA ALA A 451 -1.53 -11.58 -2.33
C ALA A 451 -2.61 -11.64 -1.24
N GLN A 452 -2.84 -10.55 -0.51
CA GLN A 452 -3.95 -10.48 0.46
C GLN A 452 -5.33 -10.37 -0.18
N GLY A 453 -5.41 -9.93 -1.45
CA GLY A 453 -6.65 -9.69 -2.18
C GLY A 453 -7.20 -8.28 -1.98
N PHE A 454 -6.39 -7.30 -1.56
CA PHE A 454 -6.84 -5.92 -1.41
C PHE A 454 -6.96 -5.18 -2.75
N VAL A 455 -6.23 -5.65 -3.76
CA VAL A 455 -6.25 -5.08 -5.11
C VAL A 455 -7.31 -5.79 -5.95
N LYS A 456 -8.32 -5.03 -6.40
CA LYS A 456 -9.50 -5.54 -7.12
C LYS A 456 -9.38 -5.27 -8.61
N GLN A 457 -9.57 -6.31 -9.42
CA GLN A 457 -9.56 -6.20 -10.88
C GLN A 457 -10.98 -6.08 -11.42
N SER A 458 -11.32 -4.95 -12.05
CA SER A 458 -12.62 -4.77 -12.72
C SER A 458 -12.62 -5.21 -14.18
N ASN A 459 -11.44 -5.22 -14.83
CA ASN A 459 -11.26 -5.63 -16.21
C ASN A 459 -10.15 -6.69 -16.30
N PRO A 460 -10.42 -7.90 -16.80
CA PRO A 460 -9.43 -8.98 -16.93
C PRO A 460 -8.15 -8.61 -17.71
N LYS A 461 -8.17 -7.54 -18.53
CA LYS A 461 -7.01 -7.07 -19.29
C LYS A 461 -6.07 -6.14 -18.51
N GLN A 462 -6.48 -5.63 -17.36
CA GLN A 462 -5.64 -4.74 -16.54
C GLN A 462 -4.72 -5.57 -15.63
N SER A 463 -3.44 -5.19 -15.53
CA SER A 463 -2.53 -5.83 -14.57
C SER A 463 -2.91 -5.46 -13.14
N LEU A 464 -2.89 -6.45 -12.24
CA LEU A 464 -3.10 -6.23 -10.81
C LEU A 464 -1.99 -5.36 -10.22
N GLU A 465 -0.75 -5.48 -10.70
CA GLU A 465 0.35 -4.62 -10.27
C GLU A 465 0.07 -3.16 -10.64
N GLU A 466 -0.36 -2.87 -11.87
CA GLU A 466 -0.72 -1.50 -12.29
C GLU A 466 -1.83 -0.89 -11.43
N ILE A 467 -2.82 -1.68 -11.02
CA ILE A 467 -3.88 -1.24 -10.09
C ILE A 467 -3.28 -0.96 -8.71
N GLY A 468 -2.46 -1.88 -8.19
CA GLY A 468 -1.81 -1.72 -6.88
C GLY A 468 -0.87 -0.50 -6.82
N PHE A 469 -0.10 -0.24 -7.88
CA PHE A 469 0.73 0.97 -7.97
C PHE A 469 -0.12 2.25 -8.02
N ARG A 470 -1.30 2.22 -8.65
CA ARG A 470 -2.25 3.34 -8.57
C ARG A 470 -2.75 3.56 -7.14
N TYR A 471 -3.07 2.49 -6.42
CA TYR A 471 -3.47 2.57 -5.01
C TYR A 471 -2.35 3.19 -4.15
N PHE A 472 -1.10 2.75 -4.35
CA PHE A 472 0.05 3.34 -3.68
C PHE A 472 0.19 4.84 -3.99
N LYS A 473 0.12 5.21 -5.28
CA LYS A 473 0.21 6.61 -5.72
C LYS A 473 -0.90 7.46 -5.10
N ASP A 474 -2.13 6.95 -5.00
CA ASP A 474 -3.24 7.65 -4.37
C ASP A 474 -2.99 7.91 -2.87
N LEU A 475 -2.33 6.98 -2.17
CA LEU A 475 -1.90 7.18 -0.77
C LEU A 475 -0.78 8.23 -0.65
N VAL A 476 0.20 8.21 -1.56
CA VAL A 476 1.25 9.24 -1.64
C VAL A 476 0.66 10.62 -1.92
N GLU A 477 -0.28 10.73 -2.86
CA GLU A 477 -0.95 12.00 -3.18
C GLU A 477 -1.78 12.55 -2.02
N ARG A 478 -2.10 11.73 -1.01
CA ARG A 478 -2.78 12.13 0.23
C ARG A 478 -1.82 12.28 1.42
N SER A 479 -0.52 12.28 1.16
CA SER A 479 0.55 12.43 2.16
C SER A 479 0.60 11.33 3.22
N PHE A 480 0.16 10.11 2.90
CA PHE A 480 0.32 8.95 3.80
C PHE A 480 1.73 8.35 3.79
N PHE A 481 2.47 8.57 2.70
CA PHE A 481 3.87 8.21 2.54
C PHE A 481 4.68 9.44 2.15
N GLN A 482 5.96 9.44 2.49
CA GLN A 482 6.94 10.47 2.19
C GLN A 482 8.23 9.84 1.64
N GLU A 483 9.18 10.68 1.23
CA GLU A 483 10.51 10.24 0.75
C GLU A 483 10.39 9.14 -0.31
N VAL A 484 9.55 9.40 -1.32
CA VAL A 484 9.39 8.49 -2.45
C VAL A 484 10.58 8.71 -3.40
N GLU A 485 11.44 7.72 -3.49
CA GLU A 485 12.64 7.72 -4.32
C GLU A 485 12.54 6.62 -5.39
N GLY A 486 13.19 6.83 -6.53
CA GLY A 486 13.21 5.90 -7.67
C GLY A 486 12.05 6.07 -8.67
N ASP A 487 12.27 5.57 -9.88
CA ASP A 487 11.26 5.57 -10.94
C ASP A 487 10.32 4.35 -10.86
N LEU A 488 9.15 4.41 -11.53
CA LEU A 488 8.13 3.33 -11.59
C LEU A 488 8.65 1.95 -12.08
N THR A 489 9.89 1.90 -12.56
CA THR A 489 10.55 0.71 -13.13
C THR A 489 11.82 0.31 -12.37
N GLU A 490 12.25 1.12 -11.40
CA GLU A 490 13.39 0.88 -10.50
C GLU A 490 12.91 0.40 -9.13
N GLU A 491 13.84 0.14 -8.20
CA GLU A 491 13.59 -0.13 -6.79
C GLU A 491 12.98 1.12 -6.11
N MET A 492 11.70 1.41 -6.41
CA MET A 492 10.99 2.52 -5.80
C MET A 492 10.82 2.24 -4.32
N THR A 493 11.33 3.14 -3.49
CA THR A 493 11.20 3.05 -2.03
C THR A 493 10.37 4.22 -1.49
N CYS A 494 9.78 4.01 -0.33
CA CYS A 494 9.10 5.07 0.41
C CYS A 494 9.26 4.88 1.91
N LYS A 495 8.90 5.92 2.68
CA LYS A 495 8.78 5.85 4.13
C LYS A 495 7.40 6.27 4.59
N MET A 496 7.00 5.74 5.74
CA MET A 496 5.84 6.19 6.48
C MET A 496 6.30 6.96 7.70
N HIS A 497 5.80 8.18 7.89
CA HIS A 497 6.10 8.96 9.08
C HIS A 497 5.59 8.25 10.34
N ASP A 498 6.36 8.28 11.44
CA ASP A 498 6.03 7.63 12.71
C ASP A 498 4.61 7.85 13.26
N ILE A 499 4.04 9.05 13.09
CA ILE A 499 2.68 9.33 13.59
C ILE A 499 1.62 8.80 12.60
N MET A 500 1.95 8.71 11.31
CA MET A 500 1.12 7.97 10.35
C MET A 500 1.19 6.47 10.63
N HIS A 501 2.34 5.95 11.06
CA HIS A 501 2.47 4.58 11.54
C HIS A 501 1.63 4.33 12.80
N ASP A 502 1.63 5.27 13.76
CA ASP A 502 0.75 5.21 14.93
C ASP A 502 -0.74 5.21 14.55
N LEU A 503 -1.13 5.96 13.52
CA LEU A 503 -2.47 5.88 12.97
C LEU A 503 -2.74 4.51 12.32
N ALA A 504 -1.79 3.97 11.54
CA ALA A 504 -1.89 2.64 10.96
C ALA A 504 -2.10 1.56 12.04
N GLU A 505 -1.42 1.68 13.19
CA GLU A 505 -1.60 0.83 14.37
C GLU A 505 -3.03 0.86 14.90
N LEU A 506 -3.54 2.06 15.12
CA LEU A 506 -4.88 2.26 15.65
C LEU A 506 -5.97 1.68 14.74
N VAL A 507 -5.84 1.90 13.43
CA VAL A 507 -6.85 1.45 12.46
C VAL A 507 -6.74 -0.06 12.20
N ALA A 508 -5.54 -0.63 12.16
CA ALA A 508 -5.32 -2.07 12.03
C ALA A 508 -5.88 -2.85 13.25
N GLY A 509 -5.84 -2.25 14.45
CA GLY A 509 -6.39 -2.85 15.66
C GLY A 509 -5.74 -4.20 15.99
N THR A 510 -6.56 -5.18 16.38
CA THR A 510 -6.07 -6.52 16.79
C THR A 510 -5.81 -7.47 15.60
N GLU A 511 -6.08 -7.04 14.37
CA GLU A 511 -5.92 -7.87 13.16
C GLU A 511 -4.43 -7.99 12.77
N SER A 512 -3.61 -7.00 13.11
CA SER A 512 -2.18 -6.96 12.76
C SER A 512 -1.32 -6.61 13.97
N THR A 513 -0.12 -7.20 14.07
CA THR A 513 0.81 -6.83 15.14
C THR A 513 2.28 -7.02 14.72
N ILE A 514 3.18 -6.30 15.38
CA ILE A 514 4.62 -6.58 15.34
C ILE A 514 5.00 -7.26 16.64
N VAL A 515 5.61 -8.44 16.56
CA VAL A 515 6.08 -9.22 17.71
C VAL A 515 7.59 -9.15 17.77
N ASP A 516 8.12 -8.46 18.77
CA ASP A 516 9.55 -8.39 19.05
C ASP A 516 9.91 -9.12 20.36
N SER A 517 11.17 -9.02 20.80
CA SER A 517 11.63 -9.67 22.03
C SER A 517 10.94 -9.18 23.31
N ASN A 518 10.20 -8.06 23.26
CA ASN A 518 9.50 -7.49 24.40
C ASN A 518 8.04 -7.97 24.50
N LEU A 519 7.49 -8.54 23.41
CA LEU A 519 6.14 -9.08 23.34
C LEU A 519 6.18 -10.61 23.35
N SER A 520 5.48 -11.24 24.30
CA SER A 520 5.41 -12.69 24.34
C SER A 520 4.53 -13.21 23.18
N THR A 521 4.91 -14.32 22.54
CA THR A 521 4.10 -14.94 21.46
C THR A 521 2.72 -15.39 21.95
N SER A 522 2.53 -15.56 23.27
CA SER A 522 1.25 -15.82 23.94
C SER A 522 0.30 -14.63 24.00
N GLU A 523 0.79 -13.40 23.84
CA GLU A 523 -0.03 -12.18 23.84
C GLU A 523 -0.68 -11.90 22.48
N VAL A 524 -0.30 -12.65 21.43
CA VAL A 524 -0.93 -12.53 20.11
C VAL A 524 -2.33 -13.14 20.15
N GLY A 525 -3.34 -12.28 20.05
CA GLY A 525 -4.75 -12.70 20.09
C GLY A 525 -5.12 -13.65 18.95
N GLU A 526 -6.08 -14.54 19.20
CA GLU A 526 -6.53 -15.56 18.23
C GLU A 526 -7.12 -14.96 16.93
N LYS A 527 -7.57 -13.70 16.98
CA LYS A 527 -8.14 -12.95 15.85
C LYS A 527 -7.06 -12.34 14.94
N CYS A 528 -5.78 -12.37 15.33
CA CYS A 528 -4.69 -11.79 14.55
C CYS A 528 -4.50 -12.53 13.22
N ARG A 529 -4.45 -11.77 12.12
CA ARG A 529 -4.33 -12.27 10.74
C ARG A 529 -2.99 -11.95 10.12
N HIS A 530 -2.32 -10.89 10.56
CA HIS A 530 -1.06 -10.47 9.99
C HIS A 530 -0.02 -10.19 11.07
N ILE A 531 1.16 -10.79 10.94
CA ILE A 531 2.26 -10.48 11.86
C ILE A 531 3.53 -10.15 11.11
N SER A 532 4.31 -9.26 11.70
CA SER A 532 5.74 -9.27 11.51
C SER A 532 6.41 -9.65 12.82
N ILE A 533 7.38 -10.55 12.77
CA ILE A 533 7.93 -11.16 13.97
C ILE A 533 9.47 -11.18 13.93
N ASN A 534 10.08 -11.05 15.10
CA ASN A 534 11.50 -11.36 15.24
C ASN A 534 11.74 -12.83 14.88
N VAL A 535 12.69 -13.07 13.97
CA VAL A 535 13.05 -14.40 13.44
C VAL A 535 13.20 -15.47 14.53
N SER A 536 13.78 -15.13 15.69
CA SER A 536 14.00 -16.08 16.79
C SER A 536 12.71 -16.61 17.43
N LEU A 537 11.59 -15.90 17.27
CA LEU A 537 10.31 -16.23 17.89
C LEU A 537 9.39 -17.03 16.94
N ILE A 538 9.72 -17.12 15.65
CA ILE A 538 8.92 -17.86 14.65
C ILE A 538 8.60 -19.30 15.10
N PRO A 539 9.56 -20.11 15.61
CA PRO A 539 9.28 -21.49 15.99
C PRO A 539 8.24 -21.61 17.12
N LEU A 540 8.14 -20.59 17.98
CA LEU A 540 7.27 -20.56 19.15
C LEU A 540 5.83 -20.13 18.82
N PHE A 541 5.61 -19.57 17.63
CA PHE A 541 4.34 -18.96 17.26
C PHE A 541 3.28 -19.98 16.81
N LYS A 542 2.02 -19.77 17.23
CA LYS A 542 0.88 -20.66 16.94
C LYS A 542 -0.33 -19.90 16.36
N GLY A 543 -0.25 -19.44 15.12
CA GLY A 543 -1.34 -18.70 14.47
C GLY A 543 -2.16 -19.50 13.47
N LYS A 544 -3.23 -20.18 13.92
CA LYS A 544 -4.12 -20.98 13.05
C LYS A 544 -4.82 -20.18 11.96
N LYS A 545 -5.06 -18.90 12.24
CA LYS A 545 -5.80 -17.93 11.40
C LYS A 545 -4.88 -16.97 10.62
N LEU A 546 -3.56 -17.15 10.73
CA LEU A 546 -2.57 -16.25 10.16
C LEU A 546 -2.54 -16.31 8.63
N ARG A 547 -2.62 -15.13 7.99
CA ARG A 547 -2.54 -14.90 6.54
C ARG A 547 -1.22 -14.26 6.10
N THR A 548 -0.52 -13.57 7.00
CA THR A 548 0.79 -12.95 6.71
C THR A 548 1.80 -13.27 7.79
N LEU A 549 2.99 -13.71 7.38
CA LEU A 549 4.17 -13.81 8.22
C LEU A 549 5.33 -13.07 7.55
N LEU A 550 5.63 -11.88 8.07
CA LEU A 550 6.82 -11.10 7.72
C LEU A 550 7.88 -11.24 8.82
N HIS A 551 9.11 -10.83 8.52
CA HIS A 551 10.14 -10.66 9.52
C HIS A 551 10.99 -9.43 9.20
N PHE A 552 11.62 -8.86 10.22
CA PHE A 552 12.65 -7.84 10.00
C PHE A 552 13.98 -8.33 10.54
N PRO A 553 15.04 -8.31 9.72
CA PRO A 553 16.35 -8.74 10.16
C PRO A 553 16.93 -7.70 11.12
N LYS A 554 17.06 -8.05 12.40
CA LYS A 554 17.96 -7.35 13.34
C LYS A 554 19.32 -8.04 13.46
N ALA A 555 19.45 -9.29 13.01
CA ALA A 555 20.70 -10.05 12.98
C ALA A 555 20.62 -11.22 11.99
N ARG A 556 21.78 -11.82 11.66
CA ARG A 556 21.88 -13.05 10.88
C ARG A 556 21.51 -14.24 11.77
N TYR A 557 20.41 -14.91 11.48
CA TYR A 557 19.96 -16.09 12.22
C TYR A 557 20.01 -17.34 11.33
N TYR A 558 20.43 -18.46 11.93
CA TYR A 558 20.31 -19.78 11.33
C TYR A 558 19.02 -20.41 11.83
N LEU A 559 18.01 -20.50 10.97
CA LEU A 559 16.79 -21.23 11.30
C LEU A 559 16.94 -22.71 10.99
N SER A 560 16.45 -23.57 11.89
CA SER A 560 16.41 -25.02 11.71
C SER A 560 15.17 -25.48 10.94
N ASP A 561 15.19 -26.73 10.48
CA ASP A 561 14.03 -27.41 9.86
C ASP A 561 12.78 -27.41 10.76
N GLU A 562 12.95 -27.32 12.08
CA GLU A 562 11.86 -27.20 13.05
C GLU A 562 11.02 -25.94 12.81
N THR A 563 11.63 -24.87 12.32
CA THR A 563 10.94 -23.60 12.02
C THR A 563 9.91 -23.80 10.94
N TRP A 564 10.28 -24.46 9.83
CA TRP A 564 9.34 -24.80 8.78
C TRP A 564 8.24 -25.72 9.26
N ASN A 565 8.58 -26.72 10.08
CA ASN A 565 7.58 -27.63 10.65
C ASN A 565 6.57 -26.89 11.54
N SER A 566 7.02 -25.89 12.31
CA SER A 566 6.16 -25.03 13.11
C SER A 566 5.22 -24.21 12.22
N ILE A 567 5.75 -23.50 11.21
CA ILE A 567 4.94 -22.70 10.28
C ILE A 567 3.89 -23.56 9.56
N ILE A 568 4.32 -24.70 9.00
CA ILE A 568 3.43 -25.60 8.24
C ILE A 568 2.39 -26.26 9.16
N GLY A 569 2.76 -26.55 10.41
CA GLY A 569 1.88 -27.11 11.42
C GLY A 569 0.80 -26.13 11.87
N ASN A 570 1.18 -24.86 12.05
CA ASN A 570 0.39 -23.86 12.77
C ASN A 570 -0.31 -22.84 11.86
N CYS A 571 0.25 -22.48 10.70
CA CYS A 571 -0.17 -21.31 9.92
C CYS A 571 -0.78 -21.70 8.57
N ARG A 572 -1.90 -22.43 8.58
CA ARG A 572 -2.47 -23.02 7.35
C ARG A 572 -3.15 -22.03 6.41
N CYS A 573 -3.54 -20.86 6.89
CA CYS A 573 -4.23 -19.82 6.11
C CYS A 573 -3.25 -18.81 5.46
N LEU A 574 -1.94 -19.07 5.51
CA LEU A 574 -0.92 -18.15 5.01
C LEU A 574 -1.07 -17.88 3.51
N ARG A 575 -1.04 -16.59 3.18
CA ARG A 575 -1.04 -16.02 1.82
C ARG A 575 0.30 -15.37 1.50
N VAL A 576 0.91 -14.69 2.47
CA VAL A 576 2.23 -14.06 2.34
C VAL A 576 3.19 -14.68 3.35
N LEU A 577 4.33 -15.17 2.85
CA LEU A 577 5.41 -15.73 3.65
C LEU A 577 6.75 -15.15 3.19
N GLU A 578 7.36 -14.34 4.04
CA GLU A 578 8.70 -13.81 3.83
C GLU A 578 9.72 -14.62 4.64
N MET A 579 10.71 -15.20 3.95
CA MET A 579 11.76 -16.05 4.51
C MET A 579 13.13 -15.74 3.88
N ASN A 580 13.33 -14.50 3.42
CA ASN A 580 14.57 -14.02 2.84
C ASN A 580 15.69 -13.85 3.89
N PHE A 581 16.95 -14.03 3.49
CA PHE A 581 18.13 -13.89 4.37
C PHE A 581 18.20 -14.81 5.63
N LEU A 582 17.60 -16.01 5.60
CA LEU A 582 17.52 -16.92 6.76
C LEU A 582 18.47 -18.13 6.69
N TYR A 583 19.39 -18.13 5.72
CA TYR A 583 20.40 -19.17 5.51
C TYR A 583 19.84 -20.59 5.35
N PHE A 584 18.61 -20.72 4.85
CA PHE A 584 18.03 -22.03 4.54
C PHE A 584 18.84 -22.74 3.46
N THR A 585 19.08 -24.04 3.67
CA THR A 585 19.74 -24.91 2.69
C THR A 585 18.74 -25.84 2.00
N THR A 586 17.62 -26.15 2.66
CA THR A 586 16.54 -26.98 2.15
C THR A 586 15.18 -26.42 2.57
N ILE A 587 14.13 -26.83 1.87
CA ILE A 587 12.73 -26.53 2.19
C ILE A 587 11.99 -27.85 2.25
N PRO A 588 11.17 -28.10 3.28
CA PRO A 588 10.56 -29.40 3.47
C PRO A 588 9.51 -29.71 2.39
N HIS A 589 9.42 -30.98 2.04
CA HIS A 589 8.42 -31.47 1.09
C HIS A 589 6.98 -31.15 1.53
N SER A 590 6.72 -30.93 2.82
CA SER A 590 5.39 -30.60 3.37
C SER A 590 4.88 -29.18 3.04
N ILE A 591 5.67 -28.31 2.40
CA ILE A 591 5.28 -26.92 2.10
C ILE A 591 3.96 -26.80 1.30
N TYR A 592 3.61 -27.81 0.50
CA TYR A 592 2.33 -27.85 -0.24
C TYR A 592 1.08 -27.79 0.65
N LYS A 593 1.23 -28.04 1.96
CA LYS A 593 0.14 -27.90 2.94
C LYS A 593 -0.29 -26.44 3.13
N LEU A 594 0.58 -25.48 2.83
CA LEU A 594 0.29 -24.04 2.77
C LEU A 594 -0.43 -23.70 1.46
N LYS A 595 -1.61 -24.28 1.27
CA LYS A 595 -2.30 -24.24 -0.03
C LYS A 595 -2.82 -22.86 -0.44
N HIS A 596 -2.99 -21.94 0.51
CA HIS A 596 -3.42 -20.56 0.26
C HIS A 596 -2.26 -19.61 -0.07
N LEU A 597 -1.03 -20.12 -0.06
CA LEU A 597 0.15 -19.29 -0.24
C LEU A 597 0.16 -18.68 -1.65
N ARG A 598 0.28 -17.36 -1.70
CA ARG A 598 0.27 -16.52 -2.91
C ARG A 598 1.59 -15.81 -3.10
N TYR A 599 2.29 -15.47 -2.03
CA TYR A 599 3.61 -14.85 -2.07
C TYR A 599 4.59 -15.64 -1.20
N LEU A 600 5.70 -16.06 -1.79
CA LEU A 600 6.80 -16.72 -1.10
C LEU A 600 8.13 -16.05 -1.47
N ASP A 601 8.78 -15.46 -0.49
CA ASP A 601 10.14 -14.91 -0.65
C ASP A 601 11.18 -15.76 0.08
N LEU A 602 12.10 -16.32 -0.70
CA LEU A 602 13.24 -17.12 -0.27
C LEU A 602 14.57 -16.48 -0.70
N SER A 603 14.54 -15.23 -1.14
CA SER A 603 15.70 -14.53 -1.67
C SER A 603 16.83 -14.47 -0.66
N LYS A 604 18.07 -14.44 -1.16
CA LYS A 604 19.30 -14.29 -0.37
C LYS A 604 19.52 -15.43 0.63
N ASN A 605 18.82 -16.57 0.48
CA ASN A 605 19.19 -17.85 1.08
C ASN A 605 20.28 -18.50 0.22
N ARG A 606 21.50 -17.99 0.33
CA ARG A 606 22.63 -18.36 -0.56
C ARG A 606 22.91 -19.87 -0.61
N GLY A 607 22.70 -20.58 0.50
CA GLY A 607 22.95 -22.03 0.60
C GLY A 607 21.84 -22.94 0.05
N LEU A 608 20.71 -22.37 -0.42
CA LEU A 608 19.59 -23.13 -0.94
C LEU A 608 19.94 -23.77 -2.28
N LYS A 609 19.99 -25.11 -2.34
CA LYS A 609 20.43 -25.84 -3.55
C LYS A 609 19.30 -26.19 -4.51
N SER A 610 18.12 -26.49 -3.99
CA SER A 610 16.95 -26.88 -4.78
C SER A 610 15.66 -26.60 -4.04
N LEU A 611 14.57 -26.47 -4.79
CA LEU A 611 13.22 -26.40 -4.24
C LEU A 611 12.56 -27.78 -4.26
N PRO A 612 11.72 -28.13 -3.25
CA PRO A 612 11.01 -29.39 -3.26
C PRO A 612 10.01 -29.43 -4.41
N LYS A 613 9.93 -30.56 -5.13
CA LYS A 613 8.95 -30.78 -6.23
C LYS A 613 7.49 -30.52 -5.82
N SER A 614 7.18 -30.59 -4.53
CA SER A 614 5.86 -30.32 -3.98
C SER A 614 5.44 -28.85 -4.03
N ILE A 615 6.37 -27.90 -4.22
CA ILE A 615 6.04 -26.47 -4.35
C ILE A 615 5.10 -26.24 -5.55
N CYS A 616 5.23 -27.03 -6.62
CA CYS A 616 4.34 -27.03 -7.80
C CYS A 616 2.89 -27.53 -7.50
N LYS A 617 2.57 -27.85 -6.24
CA LYS A 617 1.20 -28.16 -5.77
C LYS A 617 0.50 -26.95 -5.11
N ILE A 618 1.21 -25.84 -4.94
CA ILE A 618 0.70 -24.57 -4.40
C ILE A 618 0.22 -23.70 -5.56
N GLN A 619 -0.95 -24.03 -6.09
CA GLN A 619 -1.42 -23.44 -7.35
C GLN A 619 -1.91 -22.00 -7.23
N ASN A 620 -2.12 -21.52 -5.99
CA ASN A 620 -2.42 -20.12 -5.72
C ASN A 620 -1.17 -19.23 -5.71
N LEU A 621 0.03 -19.80 -5.85
CA LEU A 621 1.26 -19.03 -5.80
C LEU A 621 1.31 -18.05 -6.97
N GLN A 622 1.40 -16.75 -6.65
CA GLN A 622 1.49 -15.62 -7.57
C GLN A 622 2.93 -15.10 -7.66
N ALA A 623 3.65 -15.03 -6.55
CA ALA A 623 5.03 -14.58 -6.51
C ALA A 623 5.93 -15.62 -5.83
N LEU A 624 7.02 -15.99 -6.52
CA LEU A 624 8.12 -16.79 -6.00
C LEU A 624 9.43 -16.02 -6.19
N LYS A 625 10.01 -15.55 -5.09
CA LYS A 625 11.28 -14.80 -5.09
C LYS A 625 12.42 -15.69 -4.61
N LEU A 626 13.47 -15.77 -5.41
CA LEU A 626 14.67 -16.59 -5.23
C LEU A 626 15.93 -15.77 -5.52
N ASP A 627 15.82 -14.44 -5.62
CA ASP A 627 16.94 -13.59 -6.02
C ASP A 627 18.12 -13.81 -5.07
N TRP A 628 19.34 -13.89 -5.60
CA TRP A 628 20.58 -14.10 -4.86
C TRP A 628 20.62 -15.42 -4.05
N CYS A 629 19.96 -16.47 -4.55
CA CYS A 629 20.18 -17.85 -4.09
C CYS A 629 21.37 -18.46 -4.85
N ASP A 630 22.59 -18.04 -4.51
CA ASP A 630 23.83 -18.35 -5.24
C ASP A 630 24.05 -19.84 -5.55
N TRP A 631 23.61 -20.75 -4.67
CA TRP A 631 23.79 -22.20 -4.80
C TRP A 631 22.61 -22.94 -5.43
N LEU A 632 21.56 -22.24 -5.87
CA LEU A 632 20.39 -22.86 -6.49
C LEU A 632 20.78 -23.43 -7.86
N GLU A 633 20.69 -24.76 -8.01
CA GLU A 633 21.16 -25.46 -9.23
C GLU A 633 20.02 -25.71 -10.24
N GLU A 634 18.81 -25.99 -9.74
CA GLU A 634 17.63 -26.27 -10.55
C GLU A 634 16.33 -25.75 -9.91
N LEU A 635 15.40 -25.35 -10.78
CA LEU A 635 14.00 -25.11 -10.43
C LEU A 635 13.18 -26.40 -10.55
N PRO A 636 12.07 -26.54 -9.81
CA PRO A 636 11.31 -27.78 -9.77
C PRO A 636 10.67 -28.08 -11.13
N LYS A 637 10.78 -29.35 -11.56
CA LYS A 637 10.06 -29.85 -12.74
C LYS A 637 8.55 -29.69 -12.56
N LYS A 638 7.83 -29.44 -13.65
CA LYS A 638 6.39 -29.18 -13.69
C LYS A 638 5.98 -27.77 -13.20
N ILE A 639 6.83 -26.78 -13.43
CA ILE A 639 6.56 -25.38 -13.06
C ILE A 639 5.26 -24.87 -13.71
N GLU A 640 4.88 -25.42 -14.87
CA GLU A 640 3.66 -25.07 -15.61
C GLU A 640 2.36 -25.33 -14.82
N ARG A 641 2.44 -26.01 -13.67
CA ARG A 641 1.31 -26.21 -12.74
C ARG A 641 1.02 -24.99 -11.87
N LEU A 642 1.97 -24.06 -11.74
CA LEU A 642 1.79 -22.82 -11.01
C LEU A 642 1.07 -21.80 -11.89
N VAL A 643 -0.15 -22.12 -12.31
CA VAL A 643 -0.88 -21.35 -13.34
C VAL A 643 -1.23 -19.91 -12.95
N ASN A 644 -1.22 -19.60 -11.66
CA ASN A 644 -1.44 -18.25 -11.15
C ASN A 644 -0.13 -17.45 -10.92
N LEU A 645 1.03 -18.01 -11.26
CA LEU A 645 2.32 -17.36 -11.04
C LEU A 645 2.48 -16.16 -11.99
N THR A 646 2.61 -14.98 -11.41
CA THR A 646 2.85 -13.70 -12.10
C THR A 646 4.29 -13.22 -11.92
N HIS A 647 4.99 -13.62 -10.84
CA HIS A 647 6.38 -13.22 -10.59
C HIS A 647 7.24 -14.43 -10.24
N LEU A 648 8.28 -14.65 -11.05
CA LEU A 648 9.39 -15.54 -10.75
C LEU A 648 10.67 -14.74 -10.78
N ALA A 649 11.26 -14.51 -9.60
CA ALA A 649 12.49 -13.76 -9.48
C ALA A 649 13.63 -14.71 -9.07
N CYS A 650 14.71 -14.72 -9.85
CA CYS A 650 15.90 -15.57 -9.64
C CYS A 650 17.17 -14.85 -10.11
N HIS A 651 17.17 -13.52 -10.06
CA HIS A 651 18.32 -12.69 -10.41
C HIS A 651 19.50 -13.04 -9.48
N GLY A 652 20.72 -13.07 -10.01
CA GLY A 652 21.89 -13.42 -9.21
C GLY A 652 21.98 -14.89 -8.75
N CYS A 653 21.13 -15.80 -9.25
CA CYS A 653 21.26 -17.24 -9.02
C CYS A 653 22.39 -17.85 -9.88
N CYS A 654 23.65 -17.57 -9.53
CA CYS A 654 24.81 -17.86 -10.39
C CYS A 654 25.05 -19.34 -10.73
N ARG A 655 24.50 -20.29 -9.96
CA ARG A 655 24.61 -21.74 -10.23
C ARG A 655 23.40 -22.35 -10.93
N LEU A 656 22.37 -21.56 -11.21
CA LEU A 656 21.18 -22.06 -11.88
C LEU A 656 21.59 -22.51 -13.29
N THR A 657 21.34 -23.78 -13.61
CA THR A 657 21.87 -24.40 -14.84
C THR A 657 20.95 -24.23 -16.04
N HIS A 658 19.64 -24.20 -15.81
CA HIS A 658 18.61 -24.12 -16.84
C HIS A 658 17.27 -23.65 -16.27
N MET A 659 16.39 -23.13 -17.14
CA MET A 659 14.97 -22.95 -16.82
C MET A 659 14.20 -24.26 -16.98
N PRO A 660 13.19 -24.55 -16.14
CA PRO A 660 12.40 -25.78 -16.24
C PRO A 660 11.47 -25.74 -17.46
N ARG A 661 11.44 -26.84 -18.22
CA ARG A 661 10.53 -27.00 -19.36
C ARG A 661 9.06 -26.77 -18.95
N GLY A 662 8.32 -26.04 -19.76
CA GLY A 662 6.93 -25.67 -19.51
C GLY A 662 6.75 -24.25 -18.96
N ILE A 663 7.83 -23.52 -18.67
CA ILE A 663 7.77 -22.11 -18.24
C ILE A 663 6.99 -21.24 -19.23
N GLY A 664 7.08 -21.53 -20.54
CA GLY A 664 6.35 -20.80 -21.58
C GLY A 664 4.82 -20.95 -21.52
N LYS A 665 4.29 -21.86 -20.69
CA LYS A 665 2.85 -22.03 -20.45
C LYS A 665 2.32 -21.10 -19.36
N LEU A 666 3.19 -20.41 -18.62
CA LEU A 666 2.81 -19.44 -17.59
C LEU A 666 2.47 -18.09 -18.23
N MET A 667 1.38 -18.04 -18.99
CA MET A 667 1.00 -16.87 -19.79
C MET A 667 0.69 -15.61 -18.95
N SER A 668 0.40 -15.80 -17.66
CA SER A 668 0.16 -14.73 -16.69
C SER A 668 1.46 -14.16 -16.08
N LEU A 669 2.63 -14.68 -16.46
CA LEU A 669 3.91 -14.24 -15.90
C LEU A 669 4.21 -12.81 -16.37
N GLU A 670 4.26 -11.89 -15.42
CA GLU A 670 4.60 -10.47 -15.61
C GLU A 670 6.07 -10.20 -15.26
N THR A 671 6.72 -11.06 -14.48
CA THR A 671 8.13 -10.90 -14.13
C THR A 671 8.87 -12.22 -14.20
N LEU A 672 9.95 -12.21 -14.96
CA LEU A 672 10.95 -13.25 -15.00
C LEU A 672 12.32 -12.57 -15.02
N SER A 673 12.97 -12.46 -13.86
CA SER A 673 14.20 -11.65 -13.78
C SER A 673 15.39 -12.29 -14.49
N MET A 674 15.41 -13.61 -14.65
CA MET A 674 16.46 -14.33 -15.38
C MET A 674 15.86 -15.52 -16.15
N PHE A 675 16.35 -15.77 -17.37
CA PHE A 675 16.13 -16.95 -18.20
C PHE A 675 17.48 -17.60 -18.52
N VAL A 676 17.74 -18.78 -17.96
CA VAL A 676 18.97 -19.54 -18.19
C VAL A 676 18.75 -20.60 -19.26
N VAL A 677 19.48 -20.50 -20.38
CA VAL A 677 19.47 -21.54 -21.43
C VAL A 677 20.24 -22.77 -20.95
N ASP A 678 19.65 -23.96 -21.18
CA ASP A 678 20.28 -25.26 -20.95
C ASP A 678 21.45 -25.49 -21.92
N LYS A 679 22.69 -25.48 -21.41
CA LYS A 679 23.92 -25.43 -22.22
C LYS A 679 24.10 -26.65 -23.13
N ASP A 680 23.77 -27.84 -22.65
CA ASP A 680 24.04 -29.11 -23.34
C ASP A 680 22.77 -29.93 -23.60
N ARG A 681 21.60 -29.43 -23.19
CA ARG A 681 20.30 -30.14 -23.21
C ARG A 681 20.31 -31.44 -22.40
N SER A 682 21.30 -31.65 -21.54
CA SER A 682 21.40 -32.86 -20.71
C SER A 682 20.33 -32.87 -19.62
N HIS A 683 19.82 -31.70 -19.25
CA HIS A 683 18.86 -31.54 -18.16
C HIS A 683 17.40 -31.59 -18.61
N GLY A 684 17.16 -31.44 -19.92
CA GLY A 684 15.82 -31.35 -20.49
C GLY A 684 15.13 -30.03 -20.12
N GLY A 685 15.90 -28.95 -20.03
CA GLY A 685 15.42 -27.61 -19.72
C GLY A 685 14.57 -26.98 -20.82
N ALA A 686 14.03 -25.80 -20.51
CA ALA A 686 13.27 -24.98 -21.44
C ALA A 686 14.17 -24.50 -22.58
N ASP A 687 13.65 -24.61 -23.79
CA ASP A 687 14.25 -23.98 -24.96
C ASP A 687 13.92 -22.49 -24.98
N LEU A 688 14.76 -21.66 -25.59
CA LEU A 688 14.55 -20.22 -25.70
C LEU A 688 13.20 -19.87 -26.38
N SER A 689 12.72 -20.74 -27.27
CA SER A 689 11.38 -20.65 -27.88
C SER A 689 10.23 -20.63 -26.87
N GLU A 690 10.42 -21.09 -25.64
CA GLU A 690 9.39 -20.99 -24.58
C GLU A 690 9.13 -19.54 -24.15
N LEU A 691 10.04 -18.60 -24.43
CA LEU A 691 9.79 -17.16 -24.23
C LEU A 691 8.71 -16.62 -25.18
N SER A 692 8.38 -17.31 -26.27
CA SER A 692 7.40 -16.87 -27.28
C SER A 692 6.02 -16.55 -26.70
N GLY A 693 5.59 -17.30 -25.68
CA GLY A 693 4.29 -17.14 -25.02
C GLY A 693 4.26 -16.04 -23.97
N LEU A 694 5.43 -15.61 -23.47
CA LEU A 694 5.55 -14.73 -22.31
C LEU A 694 5.58 -13.25 -22.72
N ASN A 695 4.53 -12.79 -23.40
CA ASN A 695 4.45 -11.42 -23.93
C ASN A 695 4.04 -10.37 -22.86
N ASN A 696 3.55 -10.83 -21.71
CA ASN A 696 3.20 -9.97 -20.58
C ASN A 696 4.38 -9.59 -19.69
N LEU A 697 5.61 -10.06 -20.00
CA LEU A 697 6.80 -9.76 -19.20
C LEU A 697 7.08 -8.25 -19.16
N ARG A 698 7.38 -7.76 -17.96
CA ARG A 698 7.62 -6.36 -17.60
C ARG A 698 8.95 -6.22 -16.88
N GLY A 699 9.44 -4.98 -16.83
CA GLY A 699 10.65 -4.65 -16.07
C GLY A 699 11.91 -5.15 -16.76
N GLU A 700 12.74 -5.88 -16.01
CA GLU A 700 13.99 -6.46 -16.48
C GLU A 700 13.85 -7.96 -16.80
N LEU A 701 14.49 -8.38 -17.89
CA LEU A 701 14.74 -9.78 -18.23
C LEU A 701 16.22 -9.96 -18.56
N GLU A 702 16.90 -10.82 -17.82
CA GLU A 702 18.25 -11.27 -18.14
C GLU A 702 18.21 -12.64 -18.84
N ILE A 703 18.82 -12.78 -20.02
CA ILE A 703 18.93 -14.05 -20.74
C ILE A 703 20.40 -14.47 -20.76
N THR A 704 20.71 -15.60 -20.14
CA THR A 704 22.09 -16.11 -20.01
C THR A 704 22.32 -17.38 -20.81
N ASN A 705 23.59 -17.72 -21.03
CA ASN A 705 24.03 -18.86 -21.83
C ASN A 705 23.58 -18.81 -23.30
N LEU A 706 23.43 -17.61 -23.88
CA LEU A 706 23.06 -17.45 -25.30
C LEU A 706 24.09 -18.07 -26.25
N GLY A 707 25.35 -18.17 -25.83
CA GLY A 707 26.42 -18.83 -26.56
C GLY A 707 26.28 -20.36 -26.65
N PHE A 708 25.26 -20.96 -26.05
CA PHE A 708 25.03 -22.42 -26.11
C PHE A 708 23.76 -22.79 -26.88
N VAL A 709 23.05 -21.80 -27.43
CA VAL A 709 21.83 -22.03 -28.20
C VAL A 709 22.16 -22.69 -29.55
N LYS A 710 21.68 -23.92 -29.74
CA LYS A 710 21.71 -24.62 -31.05
C LYS A 710 20.63 -24.06 -31.97
N ASN A 711 20.84 -24.12 -33.29
CA ASN A 711 19.96 -23.48 -34.29
C ASN A 711 19.64 -22.02 -33.89
N ALA A 712 20.67 -21.25 -33.54
CA ALA A 712 20.53 -19.93 -32.92
C ALA A 712 19.55 -19.03 -33.67
N LYS A 713 19.66 -18.96 -35.00
CA LYS A 713 18.74 -18.19 -35.85
C LYS A 713 17.26 -18.54 -35.65
N GLU A 714 16.90 -19.82 -35.61
CA GLU A 714 15.51 -20.25 -35.42
C GLU A 714 15.02 -19.96 -33.99
N ASN A 715 15.85 -20.27 -32.99
CA ASN A 715 15.48 -20.11 -31.58
C ASN A 715 15.47 -18.66 -31.11
N PHE A 716 16.37 -17.82 -31.62
CA PHE A 716 16.38 -16.38 -31.36
C PHE A 716 15.13 -15.72 -31.92
N LYS A 717 14.75 -16.06 -33.16
CA LYS A 717 13.46 -15.62 -33.73
C LYS A 717 12.28 -16.11 -32.92
N ALA A 718 12.31 -17.38 -32.49
CA ALA A 718 11.23 -17.97 -31.70
C ALA A 718 11.09 -17.32 -30.31
N ALA A 719 12.16 -16.78 -29.71
CA ALA A 719 12.10 -16.05 -28.44
C ALA A 719 11.14 -14.85 -28.48
N ASN A 720 10.93 -14.29 -29.68
CA ASN A 720 9.96 -13.26 -29.98
C ASN A 720 10.04 -12.05 -29.02
N LEU A 721 11.25 -11.50 -28.85
CA LEU A 721 11.50 -10.36 -27.95
C LEU A 721 10.79 -9.08 -28.41
N LYS A 722 10.52 -8.95 -29.71
CA LYS A 722 9.82 -7.83 -30.32
C LYS A 722 8.38 -7.64 -29.85
N GLU A 723 7.70 -8.69 -29.36
CA GLU A 723 6.30 -8.59 -28.87
C GLU A 723 6.24 -8.30 -27.36
N LYS A 724 7.38 -8.22 -26.66
CA LYS A 724 7.45 -7.95 -25.22
C LYS A 724 7.37 -6.45 -24.94
N GLN A 725 6.23 -5.86 -25.28
CA GLN A 725 5.99 -4.40 -25.29
C GLN A 725 6.13 -3.71 -23.93
N HIS A 726 6.04 -4.48 -22.83
CA HIS A 726 6.11 -3.98 -21.46
C HIS A 726 7.51 -4.12 -20.84
N LEU A 727 8.46 -4.77 -21.53
CA LEU A 727 9.83 -4.92 -21.08
C LEU A 727 10.58 -3.58 -21.19
N ARG A 728 11.39 -3.27 -20.17
CA ARG A 728 12.11 -1.99 -20.06
C ARG A 728 13.62 -2.17 -20.05
N SER A 729 14.11 -3.23 -19.43
CA SER A 729 15.53 -3.59 -19.41
C SER A 729 15.71 -4.99 -19.95
N LEU A 730 16.71 -5.19 -20.80
CA LEU A 730 17.08 -6.47 -21.38
C LEU A 730 18.58 -6.67 -21.23
N VAL A 731 18.96 -7.75 -20.57
CA VAL A 731 20.36 -8.18 -20.46
C VAL A 731 20.54 -9.44 -21.29
N LEU A 732 21.45 -9.41 -22.27
CA LEU A 732 21.79 -10.54 -23.13
C LEU A 732 23.21 -10.99 -22.82
N GLN A 733 23.37 -12.19 -22.28
CA GLN A 733 24.65 -12.72 -21.85
C GLN A 733 25.01 -14.03 -22.59
N TRP A 734 26.12 -14.02 -23.33
CA TRP A 734 26.58 -15.17 -24.12
C TRP A 734 27.24 -16.25 -23.27
N GLY A 735 27.98 -15.87 -22.24
CA GLY A 735 28.71 -16.77 -21.35
C GLY A 735 27.99 -17.03 -20.02
N SER A 736 28.61 -17.89 -19.21
CA SER A 736 28.19 -18.18 -17.84
C SER A 736 28.92 -17.28 -16.85
N PHE A 737 28.27 -16.86 -15.77
CA PHE A 737 28.88 -16.04 -14.70
C PHE A 737 30.23 -16.58 -14.19
N LEU A 738 30.37 -17.91 -14.21
CA LEU A 738 31.53 -18.65 -13.68
C LEU A 738 32.58 -19.05 -14.73
N ALA A 739 32.34 -18.85 -16.03
CA ALA A 739 33.20 -19.35 -17.09
C ALA A 739 33.67 -18.22 -18.01
N TRP A 740 34.69 -17.50 -17.56
CA TRP A 740 35.44 -16.56 -18.39
C TRP A 740 36.55 -17.35 -19.08
N GLY A 741 36.35 -17.76 -20.34
CA GLY A 741 37.50 -18.04 -21.20
C GLY A 741 37.53 -19.33 -22.03
N ASP A 742 36.54 -20.22 -21.98
CA ASP A 742 36.64 -21.46 -22.76
C ASP A 742 35.26 -21.95 -23.22
N ASP A 743 34.82 -21.54 -24.41
CA ASP A 743 33.83 -22.26 -25.21
C ASP A 743 33.95 -21.81 -26.68
N ASN A 744 34.32 -22.76 -27.53
CA ASN A 744 34.61 -22.58 -28.95
C ASN A 744 33.41 -23.05 -29.81
N HIS A 745 33.20 -22.36 -30.94
CA HIS A 745 32.31 -22.63 -32.10
C HIS A 745 30.78 -22.33 -31.99
N ASP A 746 30.33 -21.26 -32.66
CA ASP A 746 29.82 -21.31 -34.05
C ASP A 746 29.61 -19.89 -34.62
N GLU A 747 29.94 -19.70 -35.90
CA GLU A 747 30.02 -18.45 -36.66
C GLU A 747 28.65 -17.89 -37.12
N GLU A 748 27.53 -18.39 -36.59
CA GLU A 748 26.16 -18.10 -37.05
C GLU A 748 25.26 -17.47 -35.96
N ARG A 749 25.82 -16.61 -35.11
CA ARG A 749 25.10 -16.02 -33.95
C ARG A 749 24.97 -14.51 -34.07
N SER A 750 24.20 -14.07 -35.06
CA SER A 750 23.88 -12.66 -35.27
C SER A 750 22.91 -12.15 -34.20
N LEU A 751 23.14 -10.92 -33.73
CA LEU A 751 22.18 -10.19 -32.90
C LEU A 751 20.90 -9.83 -33.67
N GLU A 752 20.93 -9.89 -34.99
CA GLU A 752 19.80 -9.50 -35.86
C GLU A 752 18.50 -10.25 -35.50
N ASP A 753 18.61 -11.52 -35.09
CA ASP A 753 17.46 -12.36 -34.79
C ASP A 753 16.90 -12.17 -33.36
N LEU A 754 17.59 -11.42 -32.49
CA LEU A 754 17.17 -11.09 -31.11
C LEU A 754 16.57 -9.68 -31.00
N GLN A 755 15.79 -9.26 -31.99
CA GLN A 755 15.18 -7.94 -32.02
C GLN A 755 14.28 -7.68 -30.78
N PRO A 756 14.62 -6.73 -29.89
CA PRO A 756 13.78 -6.33 -28.77
C PRO A 756 12.65 -5.39 -29.23
N HIS A 757 11.64 -5.21 -28.37
CA HIS A 757 10.58 -4.22 -28.62
C HIS A 757 11.14 -2.78 -28.57
N PRO A 758 10.73 -1.85 -29.45
CA PRO A 758 11.16 -0.44 -29.46
C PRO A 758 10.92 0.37 -28.16
N ASN A 759 10.24 -0.19 -27.16
CA ASN A 759 9.89 0.49 -25.89
C ASN A 759 10.96 0.28 -24.81
N LEU A 760 11.99 -0.50 -25.14
CA LEU A 760 13.13 -0.79 -24.28
C LEU A 760 13.86 0.49 -23.92
N LYS A 761 14.17 0.65 -22.64
CA LYS A 761 14.93 1.77 -22.06
C LYS A 761 16.39 1.40 -21.85
N GLU A 762 16.67 0.15 -21.50
CA GLU A 762 18.02 -0.29 -21.15
C GLU A 762 18.37 -1.58 -21.88
N LEU A 763 19.57 -1.62 -22.45
CA LEU A 763 20.10 -2.79 -23.14
C LEU A 763 21.52 -3.06 -22.66
N CYS A 764 21.75 -4.23 -22.08
CA CYS A 764 23.08 -4.69 -21.69
C CYS A 764 23.45 -5.93 -22.50
N ILE A 765 24.58 -5.91 -23.20
CA ILE A 765 25.09 -7.04 -23.98
C ILE A 765 26.44 -7.45 -23.39
N ARG A 766 26.54 -8.69 -22.91
CA ARG A 766 27.73 -9.20 -22.22
C ARG A 766 28.31 -10.44 -22.90
N GLY A 767 29.62 -10.41 -23.13
CA GLY A 767 30.39 -11.54 -23.65
C GLY A 767 30.08 -11.89 -25.12
N TRP A 768 29.46 -10.98 -25.87
CA TRP A 768 29.21 -11.17 -27.29
C TRP A 768 30.52 -11.01 -28.09
N ARG A 769 30.88 -12.04 -28.86
CA ARG A 769 32.09 -12.10 -29.70
C ARG A 769 31.76 -12.18 -31.20
N GLY A 770 30.55 -11.76 -31.59
CA GLY A 770 30.05 -11.86 -32.97
C GLY A 770 30.71 -10.87 -33.95
N ASP A 771 30.12 -10.73 -35.14
CA ASP A 771 30.62 -9.83 -36.17
C ASP A 771 30.61 -8.38 -35.69
N ALA A 772 31.61 -7.57 -36.03
CA ALA A 772 31.78 -6.20 -35.53
C ALA A 772 30.70 -5.18 -35.96
N LYS A 773 29.52 -5.64 -36.39
CA LYS A 773 28.40 -4.84 -36.92
C LYS A 773 27.24 -4.84 -35.94
N PHE A 774 26.69 -3.65 -35.70
CA PHE A 774 25.42 -3.53 -34.99
C PHE A 774 24.26 -4.08 -35.83
N PRO A 775 23.27 -4.72 -35.20
CA PRO A 775 22.08 -5.22 -35.89
C PRO A 775 21.23 -4.07 -36.46
N SER A 776 20.50 -4.33 -37.53
CA SER A 776 19.71 -3.32 -38.24
C SER A 776 18.62 -2.69 -37.35
N TRP A 777 18.05 -3.49 -36.45
CA TRP A 777 17.04 -3.06 -35.49
C TRP A 777 17.57 -2.10 -34.42
N PHE A 778 18.87 -1.93 -34.27
CA PHE A 778 19.44 -1.04 -33.25
C PHE A 778 18.97 0.40 -33.41
N SER A 779 18.86 0.85 -34.68
CA SER A 779 18.33 2.17 -35.03
C SER A 779 16.85 2.38 -34.68
N LEU A 780 16.11 1.30 -34.43
CA LEU A 780 14.67 1.33 -34.10
C LEU A 780 14.41 1.53 -32.60
N LEU A 781 15.43 1.42 -31.74
CA LEU A 781 15.31 1.56 -30.29
C LEU A 781 15.35 3.03 -29.87
N THR A 782 14.37 3.82 -30.30
CA THR A 782 14.32 5.27 -30.06
C THR A 782 14.10 5.66 -28.60
N ASN A 783 13.69 4.73 -27.74
CA ASN A 783 13.42 4.97 -26.32
C ASN A 783 14.58 4.56 -25.39
N LEU A 784 15.70 4.10 -25.95
CA LEU A 784 16.85 3.65 -25.19
C LEU A 784 17.54 4.83 -24.48
N VAL A 785 17.68 4.73 -23.17
CA VAL A 785 18.35 5.72 -22.30
C VAL A 785 19.69 5.23 -21.77
N HIS A 786 19.88 3.91 -21.66
CA HIS A 786 21.12 3.31 -21.20
C HIS A 786 21.52 2.14 -22.10
N ILE A 787 22.81 2.07 -22.45
CA ILE A 787 23.38 0.93 -23.14
C ILE A 787 24.74 0.58 -22.56
N GLU A 788 24.94 -0.71 -22.30
CA GLU A 788 26.20 -1.29 -21.88
C GLU A 788 26.58 -2.45 -22.82
N ILE A 789 27.83 -2.47 -23.29
CA ILE A 789 28.37 -3.56 -24.09
C ILE A 789 29.73 -3.93 -23.50
N SER A 790 29.88 -5.16 -23.01
CA SER A 790 31.09 -5.64 -22.33
C SER A 790 31.54 -7.05 -22.73
#